data_AF-A0A2P5CGD1-F1
#
_entry.id   AF-A0A2P5CGD1-F1
#
_cell.length_a   1.000
_cell.length_b   1.000
_cell.length_c   1.000
_cell.angle_alpha   90.00
_cell.angle_beta   90.00
_cell.angle_gamma   90.00
#
_symmetry.space_group_name_H-M   'P 1'
#
loop_
_entity.id
_entity.type
_entity.pdbx_description
1 polymer ?
#
loop_
_entity_poly.entity_id
_entity_poly.type
_entity_poly.pdbx_seq_one_letter_code
_entity_poly.pdbx_strand_id
1 'polypeptide(L)'
;MEMKLLMGAAHDYKRLRDKISMMKCFLEELLQWETECGKFVLAAKLAKKIGETLLEAELLKNVEHFKEASQLIMSSRALANSIWTLGSKGWPLKQFPRKNELLDKAITWAGNVSSDFFELVCTERNVLADKMVPLSELQQLLNDSKRQQSVIGEISCERKILDVHFSVTSSKYLWQDNIVTDMKKHTENILLQNEVSLETLVFFWNNWKEKIGQIFYYLGHLQNHDAYGHFCSSYLAVRMTKCFGNKKAMCLLLNPDANWVKEISDRHLHHNGKLVFCNDEHFSYAARCYWSSEMHSVGMKVLESLKAFYEYSKENSLPLHCQTICLIYMCGVSKSLSEPKFLHYMNNAKIPRHHLEPCTDKLLGTLFPLDWLKPLTLHMTNLRETEEFKDLLEDIVCNTISLNSHLTYEQIGNVTMTIFGGSWKLSDGIYKKILQRFDKDPLWRSCIESFGNIGSEVMQVSSPSVSFDTLMQVSLVQKFHKALEHTYYADSLGRSDYLSPSCFVYLVERLLILVFYLKGTLDIMAAIVAELLYNERDVITWIENSELSSACHPQLVLRLFVALCLLCANSGNYYELLSELLGSSDVTCRLPQELYDVIQNLKPGNLDDNAGVLAEAFRKVGNPLVIVSSSGRKCCTASEIQDAVFVDLEVHQGREKLINIMFR
;
A
#
# COMPACT_ATOMS: atom_id res chain seq x y z
N MET A 1 -64.81 -10.43 -45.01
CA MET A 1 -63.62 -9.95 -45.78
C MET A 1 -62.61 -9.26 -44.86
N GLU A 2 -63.06 -8.40 -43.94
CA GLU A 2 -62.22 -7.71 -42.92
C GLU A 2 -61.44 -8.65 -41.99
N MET A 3 -62.01 -9.77 -41.54
CA MET A 3 -61.32 -10.71 -40.64
C MET A 3 -60.14 -11.44 -41.32
N LYS A 4 -60.20 -11.63 -42.65
CA LYS A 4 -59.09 -12.20 -43.45
C LYS A 4 -57.99 -11.16 -43.72
N LEU A 5 -58.35 -9.89 -43.86
CA LEU A 5 -57.40 -8.78 -43.97
C LEU A 5 -56.66 -8.55 -42.64
N LEU A 6 -57.37 -8.59 -41.51
CA LEU A 6 -56.77 -8.50 -40.16
C LEU A 6 -55.87 -9.69 -39.84
N MET A 7 -56.26 -10.91 -40.21
CA MET A 7 -55.38 -12.09 -40.04
C MET A 7 -54.19 -12.07 -41.00
N GLY A 8 -54.35 -11.59 -42.24
CA GLY A 8 -53.24 -11.37 -43.18
C GLY A 8 -52.23 -10.36 -42.66
N ALA A 9 -52.71 -9.20 -42.19
CA ALA A 9 -51.87 -8.17 -41.57
C ALA A 9 -51.17 -8.66 -40.30
N ALA A 10 -51.85 -9.45 -39.45
CA ALA A 10 -51.23 -10.07 -38.27
C ALA A 10 -50.19 -11.14 -38.63
N HIS A 11 -50.39 -11.88 -39.73
CA HIS A 11 -49.46 -12.88 -40.23
C HIS A 11 -48.22 -12.22 -40.86
N ASP A 12 -48.41 -11.14 -41.63
CA ASP A 12 -47.33 -10.33 -42.18
C ASP A 12 -46.57 -9.57 -41.10
N TYR A 13 -47.25 -9.08 -40.06
CA TYR A 13 -46.62 -8.51 -38.85
C TYR A 13 -45.75 -9.52 -38.11
N LYS A 14 -46.20 -10.78 -38.01
CA LYS A 14 -45.40 -11.89 -37.45
C LYS A 14 -44.22 -12.25 -38.35
N ARG A 15 -44.37 -12.16 -39.67
CA ARG A 15 -43.33 -12.48 -40.66
C ARG A 15 -42.30 -11.36 -40.85
N LEU A 16 -42.67 -10.10 -40.66
CA LEU A 16 -41.76 -8.94 -40.62
C LEU A 16 -40.93 -8.92 -39.33
N ARG A 17 -41.53 -9.35 -38.21
CA ARG A 17 -40.81 -9.55 -36.94
C ARG A 17 -39.63 -10.52 -37.06
N ASP A 18 -39.71 -11.48 -37.98
CA ASP A 18 -38.68 -12.50 -38.20
C ASP A 18 -37.59 -12.07 -39.22
N LYS A 19 -37.73 -10.93 -39.93
CA LYS A 19 -36.76 -10.40 -40.91
C LYS A 19 -36.02 -9.17 -40.37
N ILE A 20 -34.89 -9.44 -39.71
CA ILE A 20 -34.26 -8.61 -38.68
C ILE A 20 -33.41 -7.40 -39.18
N SER A 21 -33.25 -7.16 -40.49
CA SER A 21 -32.45 -6.02 -40.99
C SER A 21 -33.24 -4.70 -41.18
N MET A 22 -34.57 -4.71 -41.02
CA MET A 22 -35.47 -3.54 -41.16
C MET A 22 -35.94 -2.95 -39.80
N MET A 23 -35.29 -3.32 -38.69
CA MET A 23 -35.91 -3.20 -37.36
C MET A 23 -35.87 -1.79 -36.76
N LYS A 24 -34.87 -0.93 -37.02
CA LYS A 24 -34.83 0.43 -36.43
C LYS A 24 -35.90 1.36 -37.02
N CYS A 25 -35.99 1.49 -38.34
CA CYS A 25 -36.99 2.36 -38.99
C CYS A 25 -38.42 1.93 -38.65
N PHE A 26 -38.70 0.62 -38.67
CA PHE A 26 -40.02 0.11 -38.27
C PHE A 26 -40.33 0.36 -36.79
N LEU A 27 -39.33 0.22 -35.89
CA LEU A 27 -39.53 0.54 -34.48
C LEU A 27 -39.70 2.03 -34.23
N GLU A 28 -39.04 2.90 -35.02
CA GLU A 28 -39.21 4.36 -34.97
C GLU A 28 -40.60 4.79 -35.49
N GLU A 29 -41.06 4.23 -36.61
CA GLU A 29 -42.42 4.46 -37.13
C GLU A 29 -43.49 3.95 -36.15
N LEU A 30 -43.28 2.77 -35.57
CA LEU A 30 -44.18 2.22 -34.56
C LEU A 30 -44.16 3.06 -33.27
N LEU A 31 -42.98 3.55 -32.86
CA LEU A 31 -42.84 4.46 -31.72
C LEU A 31 -43.62 5.76 -31.95
N GLN A 32 -43.50 6.35 -33.14
CA GLN A 32 -44.25 7.53 -33.53
C GLN A 32 -45.77 7.27 -33.49
N TRP A 33 -46.21 6.16 -34.09
CA TRP A 33 -47.62 5.78 -34.11
C TRP A 33 -48.20 5.52 -32.71
N GLU A 34 -47.48 4.79 -31.85
CA GLU A 34 -47.91 4.55 -30.47
C GLU A 34 -47.95 5.84 -29.64
N THR A 35 -47.05 6.81 -29.92
CA THR A 35 -47.05 8.13 -29.29
C THR A 35 -48.27 8.96 -29.73
N GLU A 36 -48.58 8.98 -31.03
CA GLU A 36 -49.77 9.64 -31.59
C GLU A 36 -51.07 9.02 -31.08
N CYS A 37 -51.09 7.71 -30.85
CA CYS A 37 -52.22 7.00 -30.26
C CYS A 37 -52.35 7.21 -28.73
N GLY A 38 -51.48 8.02 -28.11
CA GLY A 38 -51.48 8.27 -26.66
C GLY A 38 -51.05 7.08 -25.80
N LYS A 39 -50.48 6.02 -26.39
CA LYS A 39 -50.04 4.81 -25.69
C LYS A 39 -48.62 4.95 -25.17
N PHE A 40 -48.40 5.96 -24.32
CA PHE A 40 -47.08 6.39 -23.84
C PHE A 40 -46.26 5.30 -23.15
N VAL A 41 -46.90 4.35 -22.43
CA VAL A 41 -46.19 3.21 -21.81
C VAL A 41 -45.57 2.27 -22.85
N LEU A 42 -46.28 2.01 -23.95
CA LEU A 42 -45.77 1.18 -25.05
C LEU A 42 -44.71 1.93 -25.85
N ALA A 43 -44.95 3.21 -26.12
CA ALA A 43 -43.98 4.11 -26.74
C ALA A 43 -42.67 4.15 -25.93
N ALA A 44 -42.73 4.33 -24.60
CA ALA A 44 -41.54 4.31 -23.73
C ALA A 44 -40.77 2.99 -23.83
N LYS A 45 -41.48 1.85 -23.87
CA LYS A 45 -40.85 0.52 -24.07
C LYS A 45 -40.18 0.38 -25.44
N LEU A 46 -40.73 1.00 -26.48
CA LEU A 46 -40.14 1.02 -27.82
C LEU A 46 -38.91 1.93 -27.86
N ALA A 47 -39.01 3.16 -27.35
CA ALA A 47 -37.89 4.09 -27.20
C ALA A 47 -36.73 3.43 -26.42
N LYS A 48 -37.06 2.67 -25.36
CA LYS A 48 -36.10 1.88 -24.59
C LYS A 48 -35.30 0.89 -25.44
N LYS A 49 -35.98 0.18 -26.33
CA LYS A 49 -35.38 -0.83 -27.23
C LYS A 49 -34.53 -0.20 -28.32
N ILE A 50 -34.88 0.99 -28.78
CA ILE A 50 -34.12 1.75 -29.79
C ILE A 50 -32.93 2.48 -29.15
N GLY A 51 -32.92 2.65 -27.82
CA GLY A 51 -31.87 3.38 -27.12
C GLY A 51 -32.06 4.91 -27.15
N GLU A 52 -33.24 5.40 -27.52
CA GLU A 52 -33.58 6.83 -27.50
C GLU A 52 -33.89 7.27 -26.06
N THR A 53 -32.85 7.44 -25.24
CA THR A 53 -32.97 7.63 -23.79
C THR A 53 -33.72 8.90 -23.37
N LEU A 54 -33.59 10.00 -24.11
CA LEU A 54 -34.29 11.26 -23.81
C LEU A 54 -35.77 11.14 -24.12
N LEU A 55 -36.12 10.55 -25.26
CA LEU A 55 -37.50 10.34 -25.66
C LEU A 55 -38.20 9.36 -24.71
N GLU A 56 -37.53 8.28 -24.31
CA GLU A 56 -38.05 7.38 -23.27
C GLU A 56 -38.34 8.13 -21.97
N ALA A 57 -37.43 8.99 -21.51
CA ALA A 57 -37.62 9.75 -20.29
C ALA A 57 -38.80 10.75 -20.40
N GLU A 58 -38.97 11.42 -21.54
CA GLU A 58 -40.11 12.30 -21.80
C GLU A 58 -41.45 11.54 -21.84
N LEU A 59 -41.46 10.34 -22.44
CA LEU A 59 -42.64 9.47 -22.48
C LEU A 59 -42.99 8.93 -21.09
N LEU A 60 -42.00 8.56 -20.27
CA LEU A 60 -42.20 8.13 -18.89
C LEU A 60 -42.73 9.27 -18.01
N LYS A 61 -42.24 10.49 -18.20
CA LYS A 61 -42.76 11.67 -17.53
C LYS A 61 -44.25 11.89 -17.83
N ASN A 62 -44.70 11.62 -19.07
CA ASN A 62 -46.10 11.80 -19.46
C ASN A 62 -47.05 10.77 -18.84
N VAL A 63 -46.52 9.67 -18.30
CA VAL A 63 -47.28 8.66 -17.54
C VAL A 63 -47.01 8.73 -16.04
N GLU A 64 -46.49 9.86 -15.55
CA GLU A 64 -46.19 10.12 -14.13
C GLU A 64 -45.12 9.20 -13.52
N HIS A 65 -44.33 8.51 -14.34
CA HIS A 65 -43.16 7.73 -13.91
C HIS A 65 -41.94 8.65 -13.75
N PHE A 66 -42.08 9.64 -12.86
CA PHE A 66 -41.10 10.72 -12.69
C PHE A 66 -39.75 10.23 -12.17
N LYS A 67 -39.73 9.19 -11.34
CA LYS A 67 -38.51 8.62 -10.75
C LYS A 67 -37.61 8.03 -11.84
N GLU A 68 -38.15 7.15 -12.66
CA GLU A 68 -37.45 6.51 -13.77
C GLU A 68 -37.02 7.53 -14.82
N ALA A 69 -37.89 8.50 -15.13
CA ALA A 69 -37.58 9.58 -16.07
C ALA A 69 -36.40 10.43 -15.58
N SER A 70 -36.39 10.80 -14.30
CA SER A 70 -35.32 11.59 -13.68
C SER A 70 -33.98 10.83 -13.65
N GLN A 71 -33.99 9.56 -13.21
CA GLN A 71 -32.79 8.70 -13.20
C GLN A 71 -32.22 8.48 -14.61
N LEU A 72 -33.07 8.31 -15.63
CA LEU A 72 -32.62 8.17 -17.01
C LEU A 72 -31.89 9.42 -17.52
N ILE A 73 -32.43 10.62 -17.26
CA ILE A 73 -31.75 11.85 -17.66
C ILE A 73 -30.43 12.02 -16.90
N MET A 74 -30.46 11.85 -15.57
CA MET A 74 -29.31 12.07 -14.71
C MET A 74 -28.18 11.07 -15.02
N SER A 75 -28.47 9.77 -14.88
CA SER A 75 -27.44 8.73 -14.92
C SER A 75 -27.12 8.28 -16.35
N SER A 76 -28.11 8.13 -17.24
CA SER A 76 -27.84 7.56 -18.58
C SER A 76 -27.47 8.60 -19.64
N ARG A 77 -27.72 9.89 -19.40
CA ARG A 77 -27.47 10.94 -20.40
C ARG A 77 -26.54 12.04 -19.89
N ALA A 78 -26.77 12.62 -18.71
CA ALA A 78 -25.91 13.67 -18.19
C ALA A 78 -24.52 13.12 -17.79
N LEU A 79 -24.47 12.05 -17.00
CA LEU A 79 -23.20 11.40 -16.62
C LEU A 79 -22.46 10.84 -17.83
N ALA A 80 -23.11 9.98 -18.61
CA ALA A 80 -22.52 9.33 -19.80
C ALA A 80 -21.93 10.34 -20.80
N ASN A 81 -22.67 11.39 -21.16
CA ASN A 81 -22.19 12.40 -22.11
C ASN A 81 -21.10 13.30 -21.50
N SER A 82 -21.07 13.45 -20.17
CA SER A 82 -19.98 14.15 -19.51
C SER A 82 -18.67 13.35 -19.56
N ILE A 83 -18.75 12.02 -19.55
CA ILE A 83 -17.56 11.15 -19.57
C ILE A 83 -17.09 10.92 -21.01
N TRP A 84 -18.02 10.57 -21.91
CA TRP A 84 -17.73 10.07 -23.25
C TRP A 84 -18.04 11.08 -24.36
N THR A 85 -17.61 12.33 -24.18
CA THR A 85 -17.59 13.31 -25.29
C THR A 85 -16.66 12.81 -26.42
N LEU A 86 -16.87 13.31 -27.64
CA LEU A 86 -16.08 12.89 -28.80
C LEU A 86 -14.57 13.06 -28.53
N GLY A 87 -13.81 11.97 -28.67
CA GLY A 87 -12.36 11.95 -28.41
C GLY A 87 -11.96 11.80 -26.94
N SER A 88 -12.91 11.77 -26.00
CA SER A 88 -12.63 11.54 -24.58
C SER A 88 -12.15 10.11 -24.33
N LYS A 89 -11.18 9.97 -23.42
CA LYS A 89 -10.68 8.67 -22.94
C LYS A 89 -11.38 8.16 -21.67
N GLY A 90 -12.37 8.89 -21.14
CA GLY A 90 -13.03 8.55 -19.88
C GLY A 90 -13.15 9.76 -18.97
N TRP A 91 -12.79 9.64 -17.69
CA TRP A 91 -12.68 10.76 -16.74
C TRP A 91 -11.64 11.81 -17.21
N PRO A 92 -11.70 13.12 -16.84
CA PRO A 92 -12.67 13.83 -15.96
C PRO A 92 -14.03 14.09 -16.60
N LEU A 93 -14.98 14.64 -15.86
CA LEU A 93 -16.27 15.09 -16.41
C LEU A 93 -16.08 16.32 -17.32
N LYS A 94 -16.78 16.34 -18.46
CA LYS A 94 -16.77 17.43 -19.45
C LYS A 94 -18.15 18.09 -19.59
N GLN A 95 -18.17 19.42 -19.65
CA GLN A 95 -18.40 20.17 -20.89
C GLN A 95 -19.28 19.53 -21.99
N PHE A 96 -20.62 19.67 -22.01
CA PHE A 96 -21.37 19.40 -23.26
C PHE A 96 -22.64 20.26 -23.43
N PRO A 97 -23.11 20.48 -24.68
CA PRO A 97 -24.30 21.29 -24.94
C PRO A 97 -25.54 20.77 -24.22
N ARG A 98 -26.31 21.67 -23.60
CA ARG A 98 -27.57 21.37 -22.87
C ARG A 98 -27.40 20.54 -21.59
N LYS A 99 -26.18 20.37 -21.06
CA LYS A 99 -25.94 19.66 -19.80
C LYS A 99 -26.77 20.23 -18.65
N ASN A 100 -26.70 21.53 -18.40
CA ASN A 100 -27.46 22.19 -17.33
C ASN A 100 -28.98 22.06 -17.54
N GLU A 101 -29.47 22.21 -18.77
CA GLU A 101 -30.89 22.02 -19.09
C GLU A 101 -31.37 20.59 -18.73
N LEU A 102 -30.56 19.57 -19.02
CA LEU A 102 -30.88 18.18 -18.67
C LEU A 102 -30.87 17.97 -17.15
N LEU A 103 -29.86 18.51 -16.48
CA LEU A 103 -29.74 18.43 -15.02
C LEU A 103 -30.93 19.12 -14.32
N ASP A 104 -31.33 20.31 -14.77
CA ASP A 104 -32.46 21.05 -14.20
C ASP A 104 -33.81 20.34 -14.46
N LYS A 105 -33.97 19.70 -15.64
CA LYS A 105 -35.13 18.84 -15.92
C LYS A 105 -35.22 17.68 -14.95
N ALA A 106 -34.10 16.98 -14.69
CA ALA A 106 -34.08 15.85 -13.79
C ALA A 106 -34.50 16.24 -12.37
N ILE A 107 -34.04 17.39 -11.86
CA ILE A 107 -34.43 17.94 -10.55
C ILE A 107 -35.92 18.25 -10.50
N THR A 108 -36.43 18.94 -11.53
CA THR A 108 -37.84 19.33 -11.61
C THR A 108 -38.74 18.09 -11.54
N TRP A 109 -38.35 16.99 -12.21
CA TRP A 109 -39.10 15.74 -12.16
C TRP A 109 -38.95 15.03 -10.82
N ALA A 110 -37.77 15.04 -10.22
CA ALA A 110 -37.52 14.45 -8.91
C ALA A 110 -38.40 15.05 -7.80
N GLY A 111 -38.69 16.35 -7.88
CA GLY A 111 -39.58 17.06 -6.94
C GLY A 111 -41.02 16.53 -6.92
N ASN A 112 -41.44 15.78 -7.94
CA ASN A 112 -42.76 15.15 -8.00
C ASN A 112 -42.78 13.72 -7.43
N VAL A 113 -41.66 13.20 -6.93
CA VAL A 113 -41.54 11.82 -6.42
C VAL A 113 -41.54 11.80 -4.89
N SER A 114 -40.52 12.37 -4.26
CA SER A 114 -40.39 12.50 -2.80
C SER A 114 -39.30 13.51 -2.44
N SER A 115 -39.31 14.01 -1.20
CA SER A 115 -38.23 14.86 -0.67
C SER A 115 -36.87 14.16 -0.76
N ASP A 116 -36.80 12.91 -0.34
CA ASP A 116 -35.54 12.17 -0.25
C ASP A 116 -34.93 11.91 -1.64
N PHE A 117 -35.80 11.62 -2.63
CA PHE A 117 -35.36 11.44 -4.00
C PHE A 117 -34.95 12.77 -4.66
N PHE A 118 -35.67 13.84 -4.35
CA PHE A 118 -35.28 15.19 -4.78
C PHE A 118 -33.91 15.59 -4.22
N GLU A 119 -33.64 15.33 -2.94
CA GLU A 119 -32.34 15.59 -2.34
C GLU A 119 -31.23 14.76 -3.00
N LEU A 120 -31.46 13.46 -3.26
CA LEU A 120 -30.52 12.60 -3.98
C LEU A 120 -30.14 13.18 -5.34
N VAL A 121 -31.13 13.57 -6.13
CA VAL A 121 -30.93 14.12 -7.48
C VAL A 121 -30.23 15.49 -7.42
N CYS A 122 -30.49 16.30 -6.40
CA CYS A 122 -29.76 17.55 -6.17
C CYS A 122 -28.28 17.31 -5.82
N THR A 123 -27.99 16.32 -4.98
CA THR A 123 -26.61 15.92 -4.67
C THR A 123 -25.89 15.46 -5.93
N GLU A 124 -26.47 14.51 -6.69
CA GLU A 124 -25.86 14.01 -7.92
C GLU A 124 -25.65 15.12 -8.96
N ARG A 125 -26.59 16.06 -9.10
CA ARG A 125 -26.42 17.24 -9.95
C ARG A 125 -25.17 18.04 -9.57
N ASN A 126 -24.99 18.33 -8.28
CA ASN A 126 -23.82 19.07 -7.79
C ASN A 126 -22.52 18.32 -8.05
N VAL A 127 -22.54 17.00 -7.88
CA VAL A 127 -21.41 16.14 -8.19
C VAL A 127 -21.09 16.15 -9.68
N LEU A 128 -22.09 16.15 -10.56
CA LEU A 128 -21.92 16.15 -12.01
C LEU A 128 -21.62 17.54 -12.60
N ALA A 129 -21.77 18.61 -11.82
CA ALA A 129 -21.43 19.95 -12.24
C ALA A 129 -19.93 20.09 -12.51
N ASP A 130 -19.59 20.87 -13.53
CA ASP A 130 -18.22 21.04 -14.02
C ASP A 130 -17.40 22.03 -13.19
N LYS A 131 -18.05 22.76 -12.26
CA LYS A 131 -17.36 23.70 -11.39
C LYS A 131 -16.52 22.93 -10.38
N MET A 132 -15.22 23.22 -10.33
CA MET A 132 -14.39 22.83 -9.20
C MET A 132 -14.89 23.56 -7.96
N VAL A 133 -15.30 22.78 -6.97
CA VAL A 133 -15.78 23.26 -5.68
C VAL A 133 -14.68 23.06 -4.63
N PRO A 134 -14.67 23.86 -3.55
CA PRO A 134 -13.72 23.68 -2.45
C PRO A 134 -13.81 22.25 -1.86
N LEU A 135 -12.71 21.78 -1.27
CA LEU A 135 -12.64 20.45 -0.63
C LEU A 135 -13.68 20.28 0.49
N SER A 136 -13.98 21.35 1.24
CA SER A 136 -15.01 21.34 2.27
C SER A 136 -16.40 21.06 1.68
N GLU A 137 -16.69 21.60 0.50
CA GLU A 137 -17.95 21.36 -0.22
C GLU A 137 -17.97 19.97 -0.85
N LEU A 138 -16.86 19.48 -1.42
CA LEU A 138 -16.74 18.09 -1.88
C LEU A 138 -16.96 17.07 -0.75
N GLN A 139 -16.41 17.35 0.44
CA GLN A 139 -16.60 16.50 1.60
C GLN A 139 -18.06 16.46 2.04
N GLN A 140 -18.75 17.60 2.01
CA GLN A 140 -20.18 17.65 2.28
C GLN A 140 -20.98 16.84 1.24
N LEU A 141 -20.70 17.02 -0.05
CA LEU A 141 -21.34 16.26 -1.13
C LEU A 141 -21.09 14.75 -1.00
N LEU A 142 -19.88 14.34 -0.58
CA LEU A 142 -19.56 12.94 -0.31
C LEU A 142 -20.37 12.40 0.87
N ASN A 143 -20.49 13.16 1.96
CA ASN A 143 -21.28 12.77 3.13
C ASN A 143 -22.77 12.64 2.79
N ASP A 144 -23.32 13.59 2.02
CA ASP A 144 -24.69 13.54 1.52
C ASP A 144 -24.89 12.32 0.60
N SER A 145 -23.94 12.05 -0.29
CA SER A 145 -23.96 10.88 -1.18
C SER A 145 -23.98 9.57 -0.39
N LYS A 146 -23.16 9.45 0.67
CA LYS A 146 -23.13 8.28 1.57
C LYS A 146 -24.45 8.11 2.33
N ARG A 147 -25.01 9.21 2.86
CA ARG A 147 -26.32 9.19 3.54
C ARG A 147 -27.42 8.68 2.61
N GLN A 148 -27.36 9.08 1.34
CA GLN A 148 -28.33 8.75 0.30
C GLN A 148 -28.01 7.46 -0.47
N GLN A 149 -26.89 6.80 -0.16
CA GLN A 149 -26.39 5.60 -0.85
C GLN A 149 -26.20 5.79 -2.37
N SER A 150 -25.80 6.99 -2.79
CA SER A 150 -25.50 7.30 -4.19
C SER A 150 -24.11 6.80 -4.57
N VAL A 151 -24.05 5.65 -5.26
CA VAL A 151 -22.78 5.14 -5.83
C VAL A 151 -22.18 6.12 -6.83
N ILE A 152 -23.00 6.84 -7.61
CA ILE A 152 -22.53 7.88 -8.55
C ILE A 152 -21.85 9.00 -7.79
N GLY A 153 -22.50 9.50 -6.73
CA GLY A 153 -22.00 10.57 -5.88
C GLY A 153 -20.70 10.18 -5.16
N GLU A 154 -20.68 9.01 -4.51
CA GLU A 154 -19.52 8.51 -3.77
C GLU A 154 -18.28 8.39 -4.66
N ILE A 155 -18.37 7.61 -5.75
CA ILE A 155 -17.21 7.34 -6.63
C ILE A 155 -16.71 8.63 -7.29
N SER A 156 -17.63 9.50 -7.73
CA SER A 156 -17.26 10.74 -8.43
C SER A 156 -16.67 11.77 -7.48
N CYS A 157 -17.17 11.90 -6.25
CA CYS A 157 -16.60 12.78 -5.22
C CYS A 157 -15.20 12.32 -4.82
N GLU A 158 -15.02 11.03 -4.52
CA GLU A 158 -13.70 10.49 -4.17
C GLU A 158 -12.69 10.70 -5.30
N ARG A 159 -13.11 10.52 -6.56
CA ARG A 159 -12.28 10.80 -7.74
C ARG A 159 -11.94 12.28 -7.89
N LYS A 160 -12.90 13.19 -7.64
CA LYS A 160 -12.67 14.64 -7.66
C LYS A 160 -11.71 15.08 -6.55
N ILE A 161 -11.82 14.52 -5.35
CA ILE A 161 -10.88 14.80 -4.25
C ILE A 161 -9.46 14.36 -4.62
N LEU A 162 -9.30 13.18 -5.23
CA LEU A 162 -8.02 12.74 -5.77
C LEU A 162 -7.46 13.68 -6.86
N ASP A 163 -8.32 14.20 -7.75
CA ASP A 163 -7.87 15.19 -8.74
C ASP A 163 -7.39 16.50 -8.11
N VAL A 164 -8.02 16.95 -7.01
CA VAL A 164 -7.51 18.09 -6.24
C VAL A 164 -6.14 17.76 -5.67
N HIS A 165 -5.94 16.58 -5.08
CA HIS A 165 -4.63 16.14 -4.59
C HIS A 165 -3.54 16.23 -5.67
N PHE A 166 -3.83 15.75 -6.88
CA PHE A 166 -2.88 15.77 -8.00
C PHE A 166 -2.60 17.18 -8.55
N SER A 167 -3.43 18.17 -8.21
CA SER A 167 -3.23 19.57 -8.59
C SER A 167 -2.42 20.37 -7.55
N VAL A 168 -2.33 19.88 -6.32
CA VAL A 168 -1.62 20.56 -5.22
C VAL A 168 -0.15 20.16 -5.21
N THR A 169 0.75 21.15 -5.16
CA THR A 169 2.20 20.94 -5.06
C THR A 169 2.58 20.32 -3.72
N SER A 170 3.61 19.48 -3.69
CA SER A 170 4.04 18.74 -2.50
C SER A 170 4.35 19.63 -1.28
N SER A 171 4.87 20.84 -1.52
CA SER A 171 5.18 21.82 -0.47
C SER A 171 3.98 22.43 0.24
N LYS A 172 2.77 22.29 -0.31
CA LYS A 172 1.52 22.83 0.27
C LYS A 172 0.77 21.82 1.13
N TYR A 173 1.26 20.58 1.20
CA TYR A 173 0.65 19.55 2.04
C TYR A 173 0.97 19.79 3.51
N LEU A 174 -0.01 19.52 4.36
CA LEU A 174 0.21 19.47 5.79
C LEU A 174 1.05 18.24 6.13
N TRP A 175 2.19 18.49 6.75
CA TRP A 175 2.99 17.47 7.42
C TRP A 175 2.65 17.51 8.90
N GLN A 176 2.28 16.37 9.46
CA GLN A 176 1.82 16.32 10.84
C GLN A 176 2.72 15.44 11.69
N ASP A 177 3.02 15.96 12.88
CA ASP A 177 3.82 15.29 13.90
C ASP A 177 2.98 14.47 14.89
N ASN A 178 1.69 14.21 14.65
CA ASN A 178 0.81 13.51 15.59
C ASN A 178 0.18 12.25 14.98
N ILE A 179 0.15 11.17 15.76
CA ILE A 179 -0.40 9.88 15.33
C ILE A 179 -1.91 10.00 15.20
N VAL A 180 -2.42 9.67 14.02
CA VAL A 180 -3.85 9.70 13.74
C VAL A 180 -4.52 8.47 14.32
N THR A 181 -5.29 8.65 15.39
CA THR A 181 -6.03 7.55 16.05
C THR A 181 -7.37 7.24 15.38
N ASP A 182 -7.99 8.21 14.71
CA ASP A 182 -9.20 8.05 13.91
C ASP A 182 -9.00 8.68 12.54
N MET A 183 -8.58 7.86 11.57
CA MET A 183 -8.28 8.28 10.19
C MET A 183 -9.48 8.96 9.52
N LYS A 184 -10.71 8.51 9.78
CA LYS A 184 -11.89 9.07 9.15
C LYS A 184 -12.19 10.47 9.68
N LYS A 185 -12.28 10.63 10.99
CA LYS A 185 -12.55 11.94 11.60
C LYS A 185 -11.43 12.94 11.31
N HIS A 186 -10.20 12.45 11.28
CA HIS A 186 -9.03 13.25 10.97
C HIS A 186 -9.06 13.80 9.55
N THR A 187 -9.28 12.94 8.56
CA THR A 187 -9.37 13.35 7.15
C THR A 187 -10.55 14.30 6.91
N GLU A 188 -11.69 14.06 7.57
CA GLU A 188 -12.84 14.97 7.52
C GLU A 188 -12.48 16.38 8.03
N ASN A 189 -11.75 16.50 9.14
CA ASN A 189 -11.34 17.79 9.69
C ASN A 189 -10.39 18.56 8.75
N ILE A 190 -9.42 17.88 8.14
CA ILE A 190 -8.47 18.51 7.20
C ILE A 190 -9.21 19.05 5.97
N LEU A 191 -10.13 18.26 5.42
CA LEU A 191 -10.88 18.68 4.22
C LEU A 191 -11.83 19.83 4.50
N LEU A 192 -12.41 19.92 5.71
CA LEU A 192 -13.21 21.07 6.12
C LEU A 192 -12.40 22.37 6.14
N GLN A 193 -11.09 22.29 6.36
CA GLN A 193 -10.16 23.42 6.31
C GLN A 193 -9.68 23.73 4.89
N ASN A 194 -10.13 22.97 3.88
CA ASN A 194 -9.66 23.03 2.50
C ASN A 194 -8.16 22.74 2.33
N GLU A 195 -7.61 21.92 3.22
CA GLU A 195 -6.22 21.49 3.20
C GLU A 195 -6.11 20.03 2.78
N VAL A 196 -4.89 19.57 2.53
CA VAL A 196 -4.58 18.20 2.14
C VAL A 196 -3.33 17.70 2.86
N SER A 197 -3.32 16.41 3.17
CA SER A 197 -2.20 15.69 3.80
C SER A 197 -1.94 14.34 3.12
N LEU A 198 -0.85 13.67 3.49
CA LEU A 198 -0.54 12.32 3.00
C LEU A 198 -1.64 11.32 3.33
N GLU A 199 -2.19 11.41 4.55
CA GLU A 199 -3.24 10.56 5.08
C GLU A 199 -4.53 10.71 4.25
N THR A 200 -4.91 11.96 3.93
CA THR A 200 -6.08 12.20 3.08
C THR A 200 -5.90 11.60 1.67
N LEU A 201 -4.74 11.76 1.04
CA LEU A 201 -4.46 11.18 -0.29
C LEU A 201 -4.66 9.66 -0.28
N VAL A 202 -4.05 8.97 0.69
CA VAL A 202 -4.08 7.51 0.78
C VAL A 202 -5.46 7.00 1.20
N PHE A 203 -6.16 7.72 2.08
CA PHE A 203 -7.52 7.41 2.47
C PHE A 203 -8.47 7.43 1.27
N PHE A 204 -8.45 8.50 0.47
CA PHE A 204 -9.31 8.60 -0.71
C PHE A 204 -8.91 7.64 -1.82
N TRP A 205 -7.61 7.37 -1.98
CA TRP A 205 -7.15 6.32 -2.89
C TRP A 205 -7.73 4.96 -2.51
N ASN A 206 -7.65 4.58 -1.23
CA ASN A 206 -8.11 3.28 -0.76
C ASN A 206 -9.63 3.12 -0.88
N ASN A 207 -10.39 4.15 -0.50
CA ASN A 207 -11.86 4.14 -0.65
C ASN A 207 -12.25 4.01 -2.12
N TRP A 208 -11.68 4.86 -2.99
CA TRP A 208 -11.98 4.83 -4.41
C TRP A 208 -11.62 3.48 -5.03
N LYS A 209 -10.43 2.94 -4.73
CA LYS A 209 -9.99 1.59 -5.13
C LYS A 209 -11.00 0.53 -4.73
N GLU A 210 -11.49 0.55 -3.49
CA GLU A 210 -12.45 -0.45 -3.01
C GLU A 210 -13.74 -0.41 -3.83
N LYS A 211 -14.25 0.78 -4.14
CA LYS A 211 -15.42 0.95 -5.02
C LYS A 211 -15.17 0.43 -6.44
N ILE A 212 -13.97 0.65 -6.99
CA ILE A 212 -13.58 0.02 -8.27
C ILE A 212 -13.57 -1.50 -8.13
N GLY A 213 -13.11 -2.05 -7.00
CA GLY A 213 -13.21 -3.49 -6.71
C GLY A 213 -14.65 -4.02 -6.77
N GLN A 214 -15.62 -3.27 -6.24
CA GLN A 214 -17.05 -3.63 -6.33
C GLN A 214 -17.57 -3.62 -7.78
N ILE A 215 -17.08 -2.70 -8.61
CA ILE A 215 -17.37 -2.69 -10.06
C ILE A 215 -16.86 -3.97 -10.72
N PHE A 216 -15.63 -4.41 -10.42
CA PHE A 216 -15.09 -5.67 -10.95
C PHE A 216 -15.92 -6.87 -10.52
N TYR A 217 -16.38 -6.89 -9.27
CA TYR A 217 -17.26 -7.93 -8.75
C TYR A 217 -18.57 -8.01 -9.53
N TYR A 218 -19.22 -6.86 -9.78
CA TYR A 218 -20.42 -6.77 -10.62
C TYR A 218 -20.15 -7.25 -12.05
N LEU A 219 -19.05 -6.82 -12.68
CA LEU A 219 -18.68 -7.25 -14.03
C LEU A 219 -18.39 -8.77 -14.09
N GLY A 220 -18.00 -9.38 -12.96
CA GLY A 220 -17.96 -10.85 -12.71
C GLY A 220 -19.30 -11.54 -12.80
N HIS A 221 -20.34 -10.87 -12.35
CA HIS A 221 -21.65 -11.46 -12.08
C HIS A 221 -22.75 -10.52 -12.59
N LEU A 222 -22.80 -10.31 -13.90
CA LEU A 222 -23.75 -9.40 -14.60
C LEU A 222 -25.24 -9.73 -14.37
N GLN A 223 -25.56 -10.80 -13.62
CA GLN A 223 -26.91 -11.18 -13.23
C GLN A 223 -27.44 -10.37 -12.03
N ASN A 224 -26.56 -9.70 -11.26
CA ASN A 224 -26.93 -8.90 -10.10
C ASN A 224 -27.33 -7.48 -10.53
N HIS A 225 -28.57 -7.05 -10.23
CA HIS A 225 -29.04 -5.68 -10.47
C HIS A 225 -28.83 -4.80 -9.23
N ASP A 226 -27.61 -4.75 -8.71
CA ASP A 226 -27.25 -3.90 -7.58
C ASP A 226 -26.94 -2.44 -8.01
N ALA A 227 -26.68 -1.58 -7.03
CA ALA A 227 -26.37 -0.17 -7.26
C ALA A 227 -25.11 0.02 -8.12
N TYR A 228 -24.12 -0.87 -8.03
CA TYR A 228 -22.91 -0.84 -8.85
C TYR A 228 -23.20 -1.22 -10.30
N GLY A 229 -24.15 -2.13 -10.55
CA GLY A 229 -24.61 -2.43 -11.90
C GLY A 229 -25.31 -1.26 -12.58
N HIS A 230 -26.12 -0.52 -11.83
CA HIS A 230 -26.73 0.72 -12.30
C HIS A 230 -25.66 1.78 -12.61
N PHE A 231 -24.69 1.97 -11.72
CA PHE A 231 -23.55 2.86 -11.93
C PHE A 231 -22.78 2.47 -13.20
N CYS A 232 -22.38 1.21 -13.35
CA CYS A 232 -21.60 0.74 -14.50
C CYS A 232 -22.35 0.96 -15.82
N SER A 233 -23.64 0.64 -15.86
CA SER A 233 -24.46 0.81 -17.05
C SER A 233 -24.60 2.29 -17.42
N SER A 234 -24.76 3.16 -16.43
CA SER A 234 -24.87 4.60 -16.58
C SER A 234 -23.55 5.24 -17.02
N TYR A 235 -22.45 4.87 -16.35
CA TYR A 235 -21.12 5.38 -16.61
C TYR A 235 -20.62 4.99 -18.01
N LEU A 236 -20.78 3.71 -18.41
CA LEU A 236 -20.32 3.20 -19.71
C LEU A 236 -21.33 3.42 -20.85
N ALA A 237 -22.48 4.05 -20.55
CA ALA A 237 -23.54 4.32 -21.51
C ALA A 237 -24.07 3.05 -22.21
N VAL A 238 -24.48 2.05 -21.42
CA VAL A 238 -24.97 0.77 -21.94
C VAL A 238 -26.32 0.34 -21.36
N ARG A 239 -27.00 -0.57 -22.06
CA ARG A 239 -28.22 -1.23 -21.58
C ARG A 239 -28.18 -2.72 -21.78
N MET A 240 -28.34 -3.45 -20.66
CA MET A 240 -28.45 -4.89 -20.68
C MET A 240 -29.87 -5.30 -21.09
N THR A 241 -29.96 -6.15 -22.12
CA THR A 241 -31.22 -6.64 -22.69
C THR A 241 -31.21 -8.16 -22.75
N LYS A 242 -32.27 -8.81 -22.30
CA LYS A 242 -32.45 -10.26 -22.49
C LYS A 242 -33.09 -10.49 -23.87
N CYS A 243 -32.43 -11.27 -24.73
CA CYS A 243 -33.02 -11.67 -26.01
C CYS A 243 -34.04 -12.79 -25.80
N PHE A 244 -35.17 -12.71 -26.50
CA PHE A 244 -36.12 -13.82 -26.57
C PHE A 244 -35.48 -14.97 -27.36
N GLY A 245 -35.30 -16.13 -26.74
CA GLY A 245 -34.91 -17.38 -27.40
C GLY A 245 -33.45 -17.81 -27.26
N ASN A 246 -32.53 -16.92 -26.86
CA ASN A 246 -31.13 -17.28 -26.56
C ASN A 246 -30.81 -17.03 -25.08
N LYS A 247 -30.09 -17.97 -24.44
CA LYS A 247 -29.71 -17.87 -23.03
C LYS A 247 -28.65 -16.78 -22.73
N LYS A 248 -28.09 -16.11 -23.75
CA LYS A 248 -27.06 -15.08 -23.59
C LYS A 248 -27.67 -13.66 -23.57
N ALA A 249 -27.25 -12.83 -22.62
CA ALA A 249 -27.67 -11.45 -22.54
C ALA A 249 -26.91 -10.59 -23.56
N MET A 250 -27.62 -9.66 -24.21
CA MET A 250 -27.04 -8.71 -25.16
C MET A 250 -26.97 -7.32 -24.53
N CYS A 251 -25.88 -6.61 -24.78
CA CYS A 251 -25.63 -5.26 -24.31
C CYS A 251 -25.81 -4.28 -25.48
N LEU A 252 -26.77 -3.35 -25.37
CA LEU A 252 -26.95 -2.23 -26.30
C LEU A 252 -26.01 -1.09 -25.91
N LEU A 253 -25.22 -0.61 -26.88
CA LEU A 253 -24.32 0.51 -26.70
C LEU A 253 -25.07 1.82 -27.02
N LEU A 254 -25.23 2.70 -26.03
CA LEU A 254 -25.85 4.02 -26.22
C LEU A 254 -24.87 5.05 -26.80
N ASN A 255 -23.57 4.82 -26.59
CA ASN A 255 -22.50 5.60 -27.19
C ASN A 255 -21.44 4.66 -27.81
N PRO A 256 -21.64 4.21 -29.06
CA PRO A 256 -20.69 3.31 -29.74
C PRO A 256 -19.30 3.92 -29.97
N ASP A 257 -19.19 5.25 -29.97
CA ASP A 257 -17.92 5.97 -30.21
C ASP A 257 -17.07 6.12 -28.93
N ALA A 258 -17.57 5.67 -27.79
CA ALA A 258 -16.86 5.74 -26.51
C ALA A 258 -15.54 4.96 -26.56
N ASN A 259 -14.47 5.51 -25.97
CA ASN A 259 -13.13 4.95 -26.14
C ASN A 259 -12.98 3.51 -25.61
N TRP A 260 -13.72 3.13 -24.57
CA TRP A 260 -13.71 1.77 -24.03
C TRP A 260 -14.25 0.72 -25.00
N VAL A 261 -15.12 1.11 -25.95
CA VAL A 261 -15.69 0.20 -26.97
C VAL A 261 -14.62 -0.33 -27.91
N LYS A 262 -13.52 0.42 -28.10
CA LYS A 262 -12.39 0.01 -28.97
C LYS A 262 -11.68 -1.26 -28.49
N GLU A 263 -11.86 -1.65 -27.23
CA GLU A 263 -11.37 -2.94 -26.71
C GLU A 263 -12.18 -4.13 -27.24
N ILE A 264 -13.38 -3.87 -27.79
CA ILE A 264 -14.20 -4.88 -28.45
C ILE A 264 -13.86 -4.89 -29.94
N SER A 265 -13.35 -6.02 -30.43
CA SER A 265 -13.12 -6.19 -31.87
C SER A 265 -14.42 -6.05 -32.66
N ASP A 266 -14.39 -5.33 -33.78
CA ASP A 266 -15.54 -5.10 -34.67
C ASP A 266 -16.31 -6.38 -35.04
N ARG A 267 -15.62 -7.53 -35.12
CA ARG A 267 -16.25 -8.84 -35.39
C ARG A 267 -17.23 -9.31 -34.31
N HIS A 268 -17.13 -8.76 -33.11
CA HIS A 268 -17.98 -9.05 -31.95
C HIS A 268 -19.06 -7.99 -31.73
N LEU A 269 -19.07 -6.93 -32.56
CA LEU A 269 -20.13 -5.93 -32.59
C LEU A 269 -21.21 -6.35 -33.60
N HIS A 270 -22.45 -6.37 -33.13
CA HIS A 270 -23.62 -6.66 -33.94
C HIS A 270 -24.32 -5.35 -34.29
N HIS A 271 -24.29 -5.00 -35.58
CA HIS A 271 -24.97 -3.83 -36.10
C HIS A 271 -26.38 -4.18 -36.57
N ASN A 272 -27.38 -3.47 -36.07
CA ASN A 272 -28.74 -3.50 -36.58
C ASN A 272 -29.19 -2.07 -36.93
N GLY A 273 -28.97 -1.68 -38.18
CA GLY A 273 -29.08 -0.28 -38.60
C GLY A 273 -28.07 0.59 -37.84
N LYS A 274 -28.57 1.61 -37.14
CA LYS A 274 -27.74 2.49 -36.27
C LYS A 274 -27.50 1.93 -34.87
N LEU A 275 -28.14 0.81 -34.50
CA LEU A 275 -27.98 0.20 -33.18
C LEU A 275 -26.76 -0.72 -33.16
N VAL A 276 -25.96 -0.61 -32.12
CA VAL A 276 -24.76 -1.44 -31.94
C VAL A 276 -24.93 -2.27 -30.66
N PHE A 277 -24.76 -3.57 -30.79
CA PHE A 277 -24.85 -4.52 -29.69
C PHE A 277 -23.55 -5.30 -29.52
N CYS A 278 -23.30 -5.78 -28.30
CA CYS A 278 -22.27 -6.78 -28.03
C CYS A 278 -22.79 -7.80 -27.02
N ASN A 279 -22.16 -8.97 -26.96
CA ASN A 279 -22.47 -9.95 -25.92
C ASN A 279 -22.00 -9.45 -24.54
N ASP A 280 -22.69 -9.90 -23.50
CA ASP A 280 -22.34 -9.67 -22.09
C ASP A 280 -20.87 -9.99 -21.74
N GLU A 281 -20.33 -11.10 -22.25
CA GLU A 281 -18.92 -11.48 -22.07
C GLU A 281 -17.94 -10.42 -22.63
N HIS A 282 -18.19 -9.92 -23.85
CA HIS A 282 -17.34 -8.92 -24.49
C HIS A 282 -17.48 -7.55 -23.83
N PHE A 283 -18.70 -7.19 -23.41
CA PHE A 283 -18.94 -5.99 -22.60
C PHE A 283 -18.15 -6.05 -21.28
N SER A 284 -18.29 -7.15 -20.53
CA SER A 284 -17.59 -7.35 -19.25
C SER A 284 -16.08 -7.22 -19.42
N TYR A 285 -15.51 -7.86 -20.45
CA TYR A 285 -14.09 -7.77 -20.76
C TYR A 285 -13.65 -6.32 -21.03
N ALA A 286 -14.30 -5.63 -21.97
CA ALA A 286 -13.93 -4.26 -22.34
C ALA A 286 -14.11 -3.26 -21.19
N ALA A 287 -15.18 -3.41 -20.40
CA ALA A 287 -15.40 -2.61 -19.19
C ALA A 287 -14.27 -2.82 -18.17
N ARG A 288 -13.83 -4.06 -17.95
CA ARG A 288 -12.69 -4.35 -17.06
C ARG A 288 -11.37 -3.83 -17.60
N CYS A 289 -11.14 -3.87 -18.91
CA CYS A 289 -9.97 -3.24 -19.53
C CYS A 289 -9.93 -1.73 -19.23
N TYR A 290 -11.06 -1.03 -19.41
CA TYR A 290 -11.17 0.38 -19.07
C TYR A 290 -10.87 0.65 -17.59
N TRP A 291 -11.57 -0.04 -16.68
CA TRP A 291 -11.39 0.20 -15.25
C TRP A 291 -9.99 -0.20 -14.76
N SER A 292 -9.35 -1.20 -15.36
CA SER A 292 -7.96 -1.55 -15.08
C SER A 292 -7.01 -0.42 -15.52
N SER A 293 -7.24 0.15 -16.71
CA SER A 293 -6.45 1.28 -17.20
C SER A 293 -6.63 2.52 -16.34
N GLU A 294 -7.86 2.84 -15.92
CA GLU A 294 -8.14 3.97 -15.02
C GLU A 294 -7.52 3.73 -13.63
N MET A 295 -7.72 2.54 -13.04
CA MET A 295 -7.11 2.16 -11.76
C MET A 295 -5.58 2.32 -11.78
N HIS A 296 -4.95 1.87 -12.86
CA HIS A 296 -3.52 2.03 -13.04
C HIS A 296 -3.12 3.50 -13.21
N SER A 297 -3.80 4.26 -14.08
CA SER A 297 -3.48 5.67 -14.30
C SER A 297 -3.57 6.50 -13.02
N VAL A 298 -4.61 6.28 -12.21
CA VAL A 298 -4.78 6.98 -10.93
C VAL A 298 -3.72 6.53 -9.93
N GLY A 299 -3.48 5.22 -9.81
CA GLY A 299 -2.47 4.71 -8.87
C GLY A 299 -1.06 5.18 -9.21
N MET A 300 -0.71 5.32 -10.49
CA MET A 300 0.56 5.91 -10.89
C MET A 300 0.69 7.38 -10.47
N LYS A 301 -0.37 8.19 -10.59
CA LYS A 301 -0.35 9.58 -10.08
C LYS A 301 -0.20 9.63 -8.56
N VAL A 302 -0.83 8.70 -7.83
CA VAL A 302 -0.64 8.57 -6.37
C VAL A 302 0.82 8.22 -6.06
N LEU A 303 1.41 7.24 -6.76
CA LEU A 303 2.82 6.86 -6.58
C LEU A 303 3.78 8.01 -6.91
N GLU A 304 3.56 8.74 -7.99
CA GLU A 304 4.34 9.91 -8.38
C GLU A 304 4.26 11.01 -7.31
N SER A 305 3.06 11.24 -6.75
CA SER A 305 2.85 12.19 -5.66
C SER A 305 3.60 11.74 -4.40
N LEU A 306 3.45 10.48 -3.98
CA LEU A 306 4.17 9.90 -2.84
C LEU A 306 5.68 9.91 -2.99
N LYS A 307 6.19 9.65 -4.20
CA LYS A 307 7.61 9.79 -4.50
C LYS A 307 8.08 11.24 -4.36
N ALA A 308 7.31 12.21 -4.87
CA ALA A 308 7.62 13.62 -4.71
C ALA A 308 7.62 14.06 -3.23
N PHE A 309 6.71 13.51 -2.41
CA PHE A 309 6.71 13.74 -0.96
C PHE A 309 7.93 13.14 -0.26
N TYR A 310 8.32 11.93 -0.63
CA TYR A 310 9.54 11.31 -0.12
C TYR A 310 10.78 12.16 -0.43
N GLU A 311 10.97 12.59 -1.67
CA GLU A 311 12.11 13.46 -2.04
C GLU A 311 12.04 14.81 -1.32
N TYR A 312 10.86 15.44 -1.24
CA TYR A 312 10.67 16.67 -0.47
C TYR A 312 11.05 16.51 1.00
N SER A 313 10.67 15.38 1.62
CA SER A 313 10.99 15.11 3.02
C SER A 313 12.49 14.93 3.26
N LYS A 314 13.22 14.41 2.27
CA LYS A 314 14.68 14.29 2.29
C LYS A 314 15.35 15.65 2.10
N GLU A 315 14.93 16.42 1.11
CA GLU A 315 15.48 17.74 0.79
C GLU A 315 15.31 18.75 1.93
N ASN A 316 14.16 18.72 2.60
CA ASN A 316 13.85 19.63 3.71
C ASN A 316 14.24 19.09 5.08
N SER A 317 14.95 17.95 5.13
CA SER A 317 15.41 17.31 6.38
C SER A 317 14.27 17.08 7.39
N LEU A 318 13.09 16.67 6.89
CA LEU A 318 11.96 16.34 7.75
C LEU A 318 12.27 15.13 8.64
N PRO A 319 11.53 14.96 9.76
CA PRO A 319 11.68 13.80 10.63
C PRO A 319 11.64 12.47 9.87
N LEU A 320 12.40 11.48 10.33
CA LEU A 320 12.55 10.18 9.63
C LEU A 320 11.21 9.47 9.43
N HIS A 321 10.27 9.61 10.37
CA HIS A 321 8.95 8.99 10.25
C HIS A 321 8.17 9.49 9.02
N CYS A 322 8.39 10.74 8.58
CA CYS A 322 7.79 11.30 7.37
C CYS A 322 8.31 10.60 6.10
N GLN A 323 9.59 10.23 6.08
CA GLN A 323 10.18 9.44 4.99
C GLN A 323 9.61 8.03 5.00
N THR A 324 9.58 7.40 6.17
CA THR A 324 9.07 6.03 6.36
C THR A 324 7.61 5.91 5.92
N ILE A 325 6.73 6.85 6.33
CA ILE A 325 5.30 6.78 6.01
C ILE A 325 5.06 6.93 4.49
N CYS A 326 5.83 7.79 3.80
CA CYS A 326 5.76 7.89 2.34
C CYS A 326 6.10 6.55 1.68
N LEU A 327 7.18 5.90 2.11
CA LEU A 327 7.62 4.61 1.56
C LEU A 327 6.60 3.49 1.83
N ILE A 328 6.01 3.46 3.02
CA ILE A 328 4.93 2.51 3.36
C ILE A 328 3.74 2.69 2.43
N TYR A 329 3.29 3.93 2.25
CA TYR A 329 2.18 4.23 1.35
C TYR A 329 2.49 3.91 -0.11
N MET A 330 3.72 4.17 -0.58
CA MET A 330 4.16 3.76 -1.91
C MET A 330 4.05 2.24 -2.08
N CYS A 331 4.55 1.46 -1.13
CA CYS A 331 4.47 0.01 -1.18
C CYS A 331 3.00 -0.48 -1.17
N GLY A 332 2.14 0.11 -0.33
CA GLY A 332 0.71 -0.24 -0.28
C GLY A 332 -0.04 0.03 -1.59
N VAL A 333 0.28 1.15 -2.26
CA VAL A 333 -0.29 1.49 -3.58
C VAL A 333 0.27 0.56 -4.66
N SER A 334 1.57 0.30 -4.69
CA SER A 334 2.20 -0.63 -5.64
C SER A 334 1.65 -2.06 -5.51
N LYS A 335 1.44 -2.54 -4.27
CA LYS A 335 0.77 -3.82 -3.99
C LYS A 335 -0.63 -3.84 -4.59
N SER A 336 -1.41 -2.79 -4.34
CA SER A 336 -2.78 -2.65 -4.85
C SER A 336 -2.82 -2.69 -6.39
N LEU A 337 -1.87 -2.03 -7.06
CA LEU A 337 -1.74 -2.04 -8.51
C LEU A 337 -1.29 -3.39 -9.08
N SER A 338 -0.62 -4.19 -8.26
CA SER A 338 -0.13 -5.53 -8.63
C SER A 338 -1.16 -6.64 -8.40
N GLU A 339 -2.36 -6.31 -7.89
CA GLU A 339 -3.40 -7.31 -7.66
C GLU A 339 -3.86 -7.96 -9.00
N PRO A 340 -3.95 -9.30 -9.08
CA PRO A 340 -4.24 -10.00 -10.34
C PRO A 340 -5.53 -9.55 -11.03
N LYS A 341 -6.55 -9.17 -10.25
CA LYS A 341 -7.84 -8.71 -10.77
C LYS A 341 -7.72 -7.42 -11.61
N PHE A 342 -6.74 -6.57 -11.34
CA PHE A 342 -6.48 -5.35 -12.10
C PHE A 342 -5.45 -5.56 -13.22
N LEU A 343 -4.46 -6.43 -13.02
CA LEU A 343 -3.43 -6.70 -14.02
C LEU A 343 -3.93 -7.50 -15.22
N HIS A 344 -4.85 -8.45 -15.01
CA HIS A 344 -5.27 -9.40 -16.04
C HIS A 344 -5.81 -8.73 -17.32
N TYR A 345 -6.40 -7.55 -17.20
CA TYR A 345 -7.07 -6.87 -18.31
C TYR A 345 -6.25 -5.71 -18.92
N MET A 346 -4.99 -5.54 -18.51
CA MET A 346 -4.09 -4.59 -19.16
C MET A 346 -3.48 -5.20 -20.43
N ASN A 347 -4.03 -4.83 -21.59
CA ASN A 347 -3.41 -5.15 -22.87
C ASN A 347 -2.19 -4.24 -23.12
N ASN A 348 -1.01 -4.84 -23.27
CA ASN A 348 0.19 -4.27 -23.90
C ASN A 348 0.88 -3.04 -23.27
N ALA A 349 0.43 -2.51 -22.13
CA ALA A 349 1.25 -1.57 -21.38
C ALA A 349 2.42 -2.34 -20.72
N LYS A 350 3.57 -2.39 -21.41
CA LYS A 350 4.86 -2.72 -20.80
C LYS A 350 5.20 -1.63 -19.79
N ILE A 351 4.47 -1.56 -18.68
CA ILE A 351 4.87 -0.72 -17.56
C ILE A 351 6.08 -1.40 -16.96
N PRO A 352 7.22 -0.72 -16.90
CA PRO A 352 8.40 -1.30 -16.30
C PRO A 352 8.10 -1.68 -14.84
N ARG A 353 8.31 -2.96 -14.52
CA ARG A 353 8.15 -3.47 -13.15
C ARG A 353 8.95 -2.65 -12.13
N HIS A 354 10.05 -2.01 -12.55
CA HIS A 354 10.84 -1.11 -11.72
C HIS A 354 10.08 0.10 -11.14
N HIS A 355 8.95 0.52 -11.74
CA HIS A 355 8.12 1.58 -11.15
C HIS A 355 7.18 1.08 -10.06
N LEU A 356 6.94 -0.23 -10.02
CA LEU A 356 6.11 -0.93 -9.03
C LEU A 356 6.97 -1.71 -8.03
N GLU A 357 8.29 -1.73 -8.21
CA GLU A 357 9.20 -2.40 -7.31
C GLU A 357 9.14 -1.72 -5.93
N PRO A 358 8.92 -2.50 -4.86
CA PRO A 358 8.94 -1.95 -3.52
C PRO A 358 10.33 -1.33 -3.28
N CYS A 359 10.36 -0.12 -2.73
CA CYS A 359 11.60 0.51 -2.27
C CYS A 359 12.09 -0.16 -0.99
N THR A 360 12.28 -1.48 -1.02
CA THR A 360 12.60 -2.33 0.15
C THR A 360 13.86 -1.82 0.84
N ASP A 361 14.92 -1.55 0.08
CA ASP A 361 16.20 -1.15 0.67
C ASP A 361 16.10 0.24 1.31
N LYS A 362 15.39 1.16 0.66
CA LYS A 362 15.12 2.50 1.23
C LYS A 362 14.24 2.39 2.48
N LEU A 363 13.23 1.54 2.47
CA LEU A 363 12.34 1.34 3.61
C LEU A 363 13.12 0.74 4.79
N LEU A 364 13.89 -0.32 4.57
CA LEU A 364 14.72 -0.92 5.61
C LEU A 364 15.77 0.06 6.15
N GLY A 365 16.37 0.88 5.28
CA GLY A 365 17.26 1.97 5.69
C GLY A 365 16.58 3.04 6.56
N THR A 366 15.29 3.34 6.31
CA THR A 366 14.50 4.25 7.18
C THR A 366 14.00 3.59 8.46
N LEU A 367 13.78 2.28 8.47
CA LEU A 367 13.33 1.52 9.63
C LEU A 367 14.48 1.23 10.60
N PHE A 368 15.64 0.88 10.06
CA PHE A 368 16.86 0.54 10.79
C PHE A 368 18.01 1.48 10.36
N PRO A 369 17.87 2.80 10.58
CA PRO A 369 18.89 3.77 10.23
C PRO A 369 20.19 3.51 10.99
N LEU A 370 21.30 3.97 10.41
CA LEU A 370 22.60 3.98 11.09
C LEU A 370 22.57 4.83 12.36
N ASP A 371 21.80 5.91 12.41
CA ASP A 371 21.61 6.72 13.61
C ASP A 371 20.54 6.08 14.52
N TRP A 372 20.98 5.51 15.64
CA TRP A 372 20.10 4.83 16.61
C TRP A 372 19.14 5.77 17.35
N LEU A 373 19.31 7.10 17.28
CA LEU A 373 18.40 8.04 17.94
C LEU A 373 17.10 8.22 17.15
N LYS A 374 17.16 8.12 15.82
CA LYS A 374 15.99 8.34 14.95
C LYS A 374 14.86 7.32 15.13
N PRO A 375 15.13 6.02 15.34
CA PRO A 375 14.10 4.99 15.58
C PRO A 375 13.38 5.11 16.92
N LEU A 376 13.96 5.80 17.89
CA LEU A 376 13.42 5.92 19.26
C LEU A 376 12.25 6.92 19.36
N THR A 377 11.78 7.46 18.24
CA THR A 377 10.61 8.34 18.22
C THR A 377 9.33 7.52 18.44
N LEU A 378 8.41 8.06 19.26
CA LEU A 378 7.11 7.44 19.57
C LEU A 378 6.30 7.10 18.29
N HIS A 379 6.51 7.86 17.21
CA HIS A 379 5.90 7.61 15.91
C HIS A 379 6.40 6.32 15.27
N MET A 380 7.72 6.13 15.22
CA MET A 380 8.33 4.94 14.63
C MET A 380 7.98 3.69 15.45
N THR A 381 7.95 3.79 16.78
CA THR A 381 7.56 2.67 17.64
C THR A 381 6.11 2.27 17.41
N ASN A 382 5.18 3.22 17.36
CA ASN A 382 3.76 2.92 17.16
C ASN A 382 3.47 2.43 15.74
N LEU A 383 4.15 2.97 14.73
CA LEU A 383 4.04 2.54 13.33
C LEU A 383 4.39 1.05 13.18
N ARG A 384 5.48 0.60 13.82
CA ARG A 384 5.90 -0.81 13.82
C ARG A 384 4.90 -1.76 14.46
N GLU A 385 4.05 -1.25 15.34
CA GLU A 385 3.04 -2.05 16.04
C GLU A 385 1.75 -2.24 15.21
N THR A 386 1.52 -1.45 14.17
CA THR A 386 0.32 -1.52 13.31
C THR A 386 0.28 -2.80 12.48
N GLU A 387 -0.90 -3.41 12.33
CA GLU A 387 -1.06 -4.64 11.54
C GLU A 387 -0.76 -4.41 10.05
N GLU A 388 -1.10 -3.24 9.52
CA GLU A 388 -0.83 -2.86 8.13
C GLU A 388 0.67 -2.83 7.82
N PHE A 389 1.48 -2.41 8.79
CA PHE A 389 2.93 -2.41 8.65
C PHE A 389 3.52 -3.82 8.73
N LYS A 390 2.96 -4.68 9.58
CA LYS A 390 3.36 -6.09 9.70
C LYS A 390 3.10 -6.84 8.39
N ASP A 391 1.89 -6.69 7.86
CA ASP A 391 1.48 -7.27 6.58
C ASP A 391 2.40 -6.80 5.43
N LEU A 392 2.76 -5.51 5.43
CA LEU A 392 3.65 -4.94 4.41
C LEU A 392 5.05 -5.56 4.44
N LEU A 393 5.66 -5.66 5.61
CA LEU A 393 7.00 -6.27 5.71
C LEU A 393 6.94 -7.78 5.44
N GLU A 394 5.85 -8.48 5.79
CA GLU A 394 5.62 -9.87 5.39
C GLU A 394 5.57 -10.04 3.86
N ASP A 395 4.90 -9.13 3.15
CA ASP A 395 4.89 -9.12 1.68
C ASP A 395 6.27 -8.85 1.09
N ILE A 396 7.02 -7.91 1.68
CA ILE A 396 8.38 -7.59 1.24
C ILE A 396 9.27 -8.83 1.35
N VAL A 397 9.21 -9.54 2.47
CA VAL A 397 9.90 -10.81 2.67
C VAL A 397 9.46 -11.83 1.62
N CYS A 398 8.16 -11.98 1.38
CA CYS A 398 7.63 -12.89 0.36
C CYS A 398 8.12 -12.54 -1.05
N ASN A 399 8.18 -11.26 -1.41
CA ASN A 399 8.63 -10.80 -2.73
C ASN A 399 10.11 -11.09 -2.94
N THR A 400 10.96 -10.73 -1.98
CA THR A 400 12.40 -11.04 -1.99
C THR A 400 12.63 -12.55 -2.16
N ILE A 401 11.81 -13.35 -1.48
CA ILE A 401 11.92 -14.81 -1.49
C ILE A 401 11.25 -15.44 -2.72
N SER A 402 10.40 -14.75 -3.47
CA SER A 402 9.71 -15.34 -4.64
C SER A 402 10.51 -15.26 -5.95
N LEU A 403 11.63 -14.53 -5.98
CA LEU A 403 12.45 -14.36 -7.19
C LEU A 403 13.23 -15.64 -7.53
N ASN A 404 13.04 -16.26 -8.71
CA ASN A 404 13.63 -17.55 -9.10
C ASN A 404 15.18 -17.65 -9.10
N SER A 405 15.91 -16.60 -8.72
CA SER A 405 17.35 -16.62 -8.48
C SER A 405 17.72 -17.24 -7.13
N HIS A 406 19.02 -17.49 -6.97
CA HIS A 406 19.62 -17.64 -5.64
C HIS A 406 19.50 -16.30 -4.90
N LEU A 407 19.31 -16.34 -3.58
CA LEU A 407 19.30 -15.15 -2.76
C LEU A 407 20.73 -14.59 -2.66
N THR A 408 20.87 -13.28 -2.87
CA THR A 408 22.13 -12.58 -2.59
C THR A 408 22.33 -12.44 -1.08
N TYR A 409 23.56 -12.17 -0.61
CA TYR A 409 23.76 -11.92 0.83
C TYR A 409 23.01 -10.69 1.30
N GLU A 410 22.91 -9.64 0.47
CA GLU A 410 22.03 -8.50 0.72
C GLU A 410 20.58 -8.92 0.98
N GLN A 411 20.01 -9.77 0.12
CA GLN A 411 18.63 -10.26 0.28
C GLN A 411 18.46 -11.11 1.54
N ILE A 412 19.45 -11.95 1.87
CA ILE A 412 19.47 -12.73 3.11
C ILE A 412 19.54 -11.81 4.33
N GLY A 413 20.38 -10.77 4.27
CA GLY A 413 20.50 -9.74 5.29
C GLY A 413 19.18 -9.01 5.51
N ASN A 414 18.57 -8.50 4.44
CA ASN A 414 17.29 -7.80 4.47
C ASN A 414 16.16 -8.66 5.07
N VAL A 415 16.07 -9.93 4.68
CA VAL A 415 15.10 -10.88 5.26
C VAL A 415 15.39 -11.09 6.74
N THR A 416 16.64 -11.35 7.12
CA THR A 416 17.04 -11.55 8.53
C THR A 416 16.76 -10.32 9.38
N MET A 417 17.09 -9.12 8.90
CA MET A 417 16.80 -7.85 9.57
C MET A 417 15.31 -7.69 9.83
N THR A 418 14.49 -8.01 8.83
CA THR A 418 13.03 -7.92 8.93
C THR A 418 12.49 -8.92 9.96
N ILE A 419 13.03 -10.14 10.00
CA ILE A 419 12.66 -11.18 10.99
C ILE A 419 13.06 -10.74 12.41
N PHE A 420 14.26 -10.20 12.59
CA PHE A 420 14.76 -9.81 13.92
C PHE A 420 14.24 -8.45 14.39
N GLY A 421 13.82 -7.57 13.48
CA GLY A 421 13.26 -6.26 13.81
C GLY A 421 11.73 -6.22 13.84
N GLY A 422 11.08 -7.27 13.32
CA GLY A 422 9.65 -7.44 13.36
C GLY A 422 9.24 -8.16 14.66
N SER A 423 8.56 -7.44 15.55
CA SER A 423 7.97 -8.03 16.76
C SER A 423 6.73 -8.90 16.50
N TRP A 424 6.44 -9.22 15.24
CA TRP A 424 5.28 -10.01 14.86
C TRP A 424 5.69 -11.43 14.48
N LYS A 425 4.77 -12.34 14.77
CA LYS A 425 4.93 -13.75 14.45
C LYS A 425 4.66 -13.95 12.96
N LEU A 426 5.69 -14.31 12.20
CA LEU A 426 5.52 -14.78 10.83
C LEU A 426 4.57 -15.99 10.82
N SER A 427 3.67 -16.04 9.83
CA SER A 427 2.83 -17.22 9.64
C SER A 427 3.70 -18.47 9.37
N ASP A 428 3.30 -19.62 9.94
CA ASP A 428 4.04 -20.88 9.80
C ASP A 428 4.30 -21.26 8.33
N GLY A 429 3.36 -20.89 7.45
CA GLY A 429 3.47 -21.11 6.01
C GLY A 429 4.61 -20.30 5.35
N ILE A 430 4.83 -19.06 5.79
CA ILE A 430 5.90 -18.20 5.27
C ILE A 430 7.23 -18.58 5.88
N TYR A 431 7.25 -18.86 7.18
CA TYR A 431 8.45 -19.37 7.85
C TYR A 431 9.02 -20.60 7.14
N LYS A 432 8.15 -21.56 6.79
CA LYS A 432 8.54 -22.74 6.02
C LYS A 432 9.10 -22.39 4.62
N LYS A 433 8.51 -21.41 3.93
CA LYS A 433 9.02 -20.94 2.62
C LYS A 433 10.40 -20.27 2.76
N ILE A 434 10.61 -19.46 3.81
CA ILE A 434 11.91 -18.85 4.12
C ILE A 434 12.97 -19.95 4.28
N LEU A 435 12.71 -20.93 5.15
CA LEU A 435 13.63 -22.03 5.38
C LEU A 435 13.97 -22.79 4.09
N GLN A 436 12.97 -23.13 3.27
CA GLN A 436 13.18 -23.80 1.98
C GLN A 436 14.08 -22.99 1.04
N ARG A 437 13.98 -21.67 1.07
CA ARG A 437 14.72 -20.81 0.15
C ARG A 437 16.15 -20.57 0.63
N PHE A 438 16.36 -20.69 1.93
CA PHE A 438 17.68 -20.71 2.57
C PHE A 438 18.36 -22.08 2.46
N ASP A 439 17.77 -23.12 1.83
CA ASP A 439 18.41 -24.44 1.64
C ASP A 439 19.78 -24.36 0.94
N LYS A 440 20.00 -23.32 0.13
CA LYS A 440 21.28 -23.07 -0.54
C LYS A 440 22.35 -22.46 0.37
N ASP A 441 21.95 -21.91 1.51
CA ASP A 441 22.82 -21.31 2.53
C ASP A 441 22.58 -21.98 3.89
N PRO A 442 23.21 -23.15 4.14
CA PRO A 442 22.91 -23.98 5.31
C PRO A 442 23.18 -23.27 6.64
N LEU A 443 24.13 -22.32 6.68
CA LEU A 443 24.45 -21.53 7.88
C LEU A 443 23.29 -20.61 8.26
N TRP A 444 22.81 -19.80 7.31
CA TRP A 444 21.68 -18.91 7.53
C TRP A 444 20.38 -19.67 7.76
N ARG A 445 20.15 -20.78 7.03
CA ARG A 445 19.00 -21.65 7.29
C ARG A 445 18.98 -22.15 8.73
N SER A 446 20.10 -22.68 9.20
CA SER A 446 20.19 -23.22 10.56
C SER A 446 20.01 -22.15 11.62
N CYS A 447 20.50 -20.93 11.36
CA CYS A 447 20.30 -19.77 12.24
C CYS A 447 18.82 -19.40 12.36
N ILE A 448 18.13 -19.20 11.23
CA ILE A 448 16.71 -18.85 11.21
C ILE A 448 15.86 -19.97 11.84
N GLU A 449 16.19 -21.23 11.56
CA GLU A 449 15.53 -22.40 12.16
C GLU A 449 15.64 -22.40 13.69
N SER A 450 16.84 -22.14 14.22
CA SER A 450 17.07 -22.01 15.66
C SER A 450 16.32 -20.82 16.27
N PHE A 451 16.19 -19.71 15.55
CA PHE A 451 15.46 -18.53 16.01
C PHE A 451 13.96 -18.81 16.13
N GLY A 452 13.33 -19.42 15.12
CA GLY A 452 11.89 -19.72 15.17
C GLY A 452 11.52 -20.77 16.23
N ASN A 453 12.42 -21.71 16.55
CA ASN A 453 12.20 -22.69 17.62
C ASN A 453 12.11 -22.02 19.00
N ILE A 454 12.91 -20.97 19.24
CA ILE A 454 12.83 -20.17 20.46
C ILE A 454 11.48 -19.44 20.54
N GLY A 455 11.00 -18.87 19.42
CA GLY A 455 9.72 -18.16 19.38
C GLY A 455 8.47 -19.06 19.57
N SER A 456 8.53 -20.35 19.21
CA SER A 456 7.38 -21.27 19.29
C SER A 456 7.20 -21.92 20.67
N GLU A 457 8.27 -22.14 21.43
CA GLU A 457 8.23 -22.84 22.73
C GLU A 457 8.04 -21.89 23.92
N VAL A 458 8.42 -20.61 23.76
CA VAL A 458 8.23 -19.55 24.78
C VAL A 458 6.74 -19.29 25.14
N MET A 459 5.78 -19.83 24.38
CA MET A 459 4.35 -19.70 24.69
C MET A 459 3.69 -20.95 25.29
N GLN A 460 4.41 -22.08 25.48
CA GLN A 460 3.78 -23.33 25.91
C GLN A 460 4.31 -23.97 27.21
N VAL A 461 5.31 -23.41 27.88
CA VAL A 461 5.96 -24.11 29.01
C VAL A 461 5.73 -23.41 30.35
N SER A 462 4.80 -23.96 31.13
CA SER A 462 4.57 -23.64 32.56
C SER A 462 5.55 -24.34 33.53
N SER A 463 6.75 -24.74 33.07
CA SER A 463 7.72 -25.48 33.90
C SER A 463 9.12 -24.87 33.83
N PRO A 464 9.76 -24.58 34.98
CA PRO A 464 11.09 -24.01 35.02
C PRO A 464 12.15 -25.11 34.93
N SER A 465 12.67 -25.38 33.73
CA SER A 465 13.96 -26.05 33.58
C SER A 465 14.93 -25.14 32.83
N VAL A 466 15.60 -24.28 33.60
CA VAL A 466 16.57 -23.24 33.16
C VAL A 466 17.71 -23.80 32.29
N SER A 467 17.95 -25.12 32.28
CA SER A 467 19.04 -25.75 31.52
C SER A 467 18.78 -25.96 30.03
N PHE A 468 17.53 -26.13 29.60
CA PHE A 468 17.21 -26.46 28.20
C PHE A 468 17.15 -25.19 27.32
N ASP A 469 16.52 -24.13 27.83
CA ASP A 469 16.43 -22.82 27.15
C ASP A 469 17.81 -22.21 26.91
N THR A 470 18.71 -22.34 27.89
CA THR A 470 20.09 -21.87 27.79
C THR A 470 20.84 -22.58 26.65
N LEU A 471 20.63 -23.89 26.47
CA LEU A 471 21.34 -24.68 25.46
C LEU A 471 20.86 -24.38 24.03
N MET A 472 19.57 -24.07 23.87
CA MET A 472 18.99 -23.61 22.60
C MET A 472 19.46 -22.21 22.21
N GLN A 473 19.58 -21.29 23.18
CA GLN A 473 20.12 -19.95 22.96
C GLN A 473 21.60 -19.98 22.60
N VAL A 474 22.40 -20.84 23.26
CA VAL A 474 23.81 -21.06 22.92
C VAL A 474 23.97 -21.55 21.47
N SER A 475 23.12 -22.49 21.05
CA SER A 475 23.08 -23.00 19.68
C SER A 475 22.72 -21.91 18.66
N LEU A 476 21.73 -21.06 18.97
CA LEU A 476 21.37 -19.92 18.13
C LEU A 476 22.56 -18.96 17.94
N VAL A 477 23.19 -18.52 19.03
CA VAL A 477 24.32 -17.56 18.99
C VAL A 477 25.46 -18.10 18.14
N GLN A 478 25.84 -19.36 18.33
CA GLN A 478 26.93 -19.97 17.55
C GLN A 478 26.60 -20.06 16.06
N LYS A 479 25.36 -20.42 15.71
CA LYS A 479 24.93 -20.48 14.31
C LYS A 479 24.84 -19.09 13.69
N PHE A 480 24.35 -18.11 14.43
CA PHE A 480 24.24 -16.73 13.97
C PHE A 480 25.63 -16.11 13.75
N HIS A 481 26.54 -16.26 14.71
CA HIS A 481 27.94 -15.86 14.57
C HIS A 481 28.57 -16.44 13.30
N LYS A 482 28.49 -17.77 13.12
CA LYS A 482 29.08 -18.44 11.96
C LYS A 482 28.47 -18.00 10.63
N ALA A 483 27.16 -17.75 10.59
CA ALA A 483 26.49 -17.27 9.39
C ALA A 483 26.96 -15.85 9.03
N LEU A 484 27.05 -14.97 10.01
CA LEU A 484 27.48 -13.58 9.82
C LEU A 484 28.96 -13.48 9.44
N GLU A 485 29.82 -14.25 10.11
CA GLU A 485 31.24 -14.42 9.79
C GLU A 485 31.43 -14.91 8.35
N HIS A 486 30.72 -15.98 7.97
CA HIS A 486 30.82 -16.54 6.63
C HIS A 486 30.39 -15.52 5.57
N THR A 487 29.33 -14.75 5.83
CA THR A 487 28.91 -13.70 4.90
C THR A 487 29.99 -12.63 4.74
N TYR A 488 30.56 -12.12 5.84
CA TYR A 488 31.64 -11.13 5.77
C TYR A 488 32.85 -11.62 4.97
N TYR A 489 33.30 -12.86 5.19
CA TYR A 489 34.47 -13.38 4.47
C TYR A 489 34.16 -13.88 3.06
N ALA A 490 32.92 -14.30 2.77
CA ALA A 490 32.50 -14.61 1.40
C ALA A 490 32.63 -13.38 0.48
N ASP A 491 32.61 -12.18 1.07
CA ASP A 491 32.81 -10.90 0.38
C ASP A 491 34.27 -10.70 -0.10
N SER A 492 35.26 -11.33 0.54
CA SER A 492 36.68 -11.26 0.13
C SER A 492 36.97 -11.92 -1.24
N LEU A 493 35.98 -12.61 -1.83
CA LEU A 493 36.05 -13.31 -3.11
C LEU A 493 35.42 -12.55 -4.31
N GLY A 494 35.14 -11.24 -4.17
CA GLY A 494 34.86 -10.36 -5.32
C GLY A 494 33.49 -10.52 -5.97
N ARG A 495 32.45 -10.86 -5.18
CA ARG A 495 31.04 -10.83 -5.65
C ARG A 495 30.37 -9.51 -5.26
N SER A 496 29.55 -8.98 -6.17
CA SER A 496 28.83 -7.70 -6.08
C SER A 496 27.62 -7.69 -5.13
N ASP A 497 27.49 -8.66 -4.23
CA ASP A 497 26.26 -9.00 -3.52
C ASP A 497 26.34 -8.67 -2.01
N TYR A 498 26.94 -7.52 -1.66
CA TYR A 498 27.31 -7.12 -0.29
C TYR A 498 26.12 -6.95 0.66
N LEU A 499 26.30 -7.27 1.95
CA LEU A 499 25.43 -6.70 2.99
C LEU A 499 25.62 -5.18 3.04
N SER A 500 24.55 -4.40 3.13
CA SER A 500 24.69 -2.96 3.37
C SER A 500 25.31 -2.68 4.75
N PRO A 501 26.08 -1.58 4.94
CA PRO A 501 26.66 -1.23 6.24
C PRO A 501 25.65 -1.15 7.39
N SER A 502 24.47 -0.60 7.11
CA SER A 502 23.35 -0.56 8.05
C SER A 502 22.90 -1.96 8.45
N CYS A 503 22.81 -2.89 7.48
CA CYS A 503 22.40 -4.26 7.74
C CYS A 503 23.42 -5.01 8.57
N PHE A 504 24.70 -4.93 8.21
CA PHE A 504 25.75 -5.62 8.93
C PHE A 504 25.80 -5.18 10.40
N VAL A 505 25.86 -3.88 10.65
CA VAL A 505 25.93 -3.35 12.03
C VAL A 505 24.68 -3.70 12.82
N TYR A 506 23.49 -3.64 12.22
CA TYR A 506 22.27 -4.09 12.87
C TYR A 506 22.37 -5.55 13.30
N LEU A 507 22.83 -6.45 12.42
CA LEU A 507 22.98 -7.86 12.73
C LEU A 507 24.06 -8.11 13.81
N VAL A 508 25.17 -7.38 13.78
CA VAL A 508 26.20 -7.43 14.84
C VAL A 508 25.60 -7.04 16.18
N GLU A 509 24.85 -5.94 16.25
CA GLU A 509 24.20 -5.53 17.50
C GLU A 509 23.18 -6.55 17.99
N ARG A 510 22.38 -7.15 17.10
CA ARG A 510 21.48 -8.25 17.47
C ARG A 510 22.25 -9.47 17.97
N LEU A 511 23.43 -9.75 17.42
CA LEU A 511 24.30 -10.80 17.92
C LEU A 511 24.83 -10.45 19.31
N LEU A 512 25.31 -9.23 19.55
CA LEU A 512 25.80 -8.78 20.86
C LEU A 512 24.71 -8.87 21.94
N ILE A 513 23.48 -8.52 21.57
CA ILE A 513 22.29 -8.72 22.39
C ILE A 513 22.07 -10.19 22.74
N LEU A 514 22.43 -11.13 21.89
CA LEU A 514 22.31 -12.56 22.19
C LEU A 514 23.56 -13.13 22.87
N VAL A 515 24.70 -12.44 22.84
CA VAL A 515 25.97 -12.99 23.35
C VAL A 515 26.16 -12.80 24.85
N PHE A 516 25.35 -11.99 25.54
CA PHE A 516 25.39 -11.96 27.02
C PHE A 516 25.14 -13.35 27.66
N TYR A 517 24.62 -14.30 26.89
CA TYR A 517 24.43 -15.70 27.27
C TYR A 517 25.70 -16.58 27.18
N LEU A 518 26.81 -16.09 26.62
CA LEU A 518 27.99 -16.90 26.30
C LEU A 518 29.33 -16.18 26.51
N LYS A 519 30.20 -16.76 27.35
CA LYS A 519 31.60 -16.36 27.46
C LYS A 519 32.45 -17.20 26.48
N GLY A 520 33.00 -16.58 25.42
CA GLY A 520 34.01 -17.20 24.56
C GLY A 520 33.67 -17.46 23.08
N THR A 521 32.73 -16.73 22.46
CA THR A 521 32.40 -16.90 21.02
C THR A 521 32.36 -15.56 20.26
N LEU A 522 33.42 -14.74 20.36
CA LEU A 522 33.41 -13.39 19.79
C LEU A 522 34.76 -12.88 19.23
N ASP A 523 35.86 -13.64 19.34
CA ASP A 523 37.19 -13.18 18.90
C ASP A 523 37.17 -12.74 17.43
N ILE A 524 36.48 -13.51 16.58
CA ILE A 524 36.37 -13.23 15.15
C ILE A 524 35.50 -12.00 14.89
N MET A 525 34.41 -11.81 15.63
CA MET A 525 33.58 -10.60 15.53
C MET A 525 34.34 -9.35 15.98
N ALA A 526 35.14 -9.45 17.05
CA ALA A 526 35.99 -8.35 17.49
C ALA A 526 37.06 -8.01 16.44
N ALA A 527 37.65 -9.03 15.79
CA ALA A 527 38.59 -8.84 14.69
C ALA A 527 37.92 -8.16 13.48
N ILE A 528 36.73 -8.61 13.04
CA ILE A 528 35.98 -8.01 11.94
C ILE A 528 35.62 -6.55 12.24
N VAL A 529 35.07 -6.28 13.43
CA VAL A 529 34.71 -4.91 13.84
C VAL A 529 35.94 -3.99 13.86
N ALA A 530 37.07 -4.47 14.37
CA ALA A 530 38.30 -3.69 14.38
C ALA A 530 38.89 -3.50 12.97
N GLU A 531 38.84 -4.52 12.11
CA GLU A 531 39.26 -4.42 10.71
C GLU A 531 38.48 -3.32 9.98
N LEU A 532 37.15 -3.28 10.17
CA LEU A 532 36.29 -2.21 9.63
C LEU A 532 36.65 -0.83 10.20
N LEU A 533 37.05 -0.73 11.47
CA LEU A 533 37.49 0.53 12.06
C LEU A 533 38.85 1.01 11.53
N TYR A 534 39.75 0.10 11.17
CA TYR A 534 41.07 0.41 10.61
C TYR A 534 41.03 0.77 9.11
N ASN A 535 40.22 0.04 8.31
CA ASN A 535 40.25 0.11 6.86
C ASN A 535 39.28 1.17 6.29
N GLU A 536 39.56 2.44 6.56
CA GLU A 536 38.71 3.56 6.12
C GLU A 536 38.35 3.51 4.62
N ARG A 537 39.33 3.28 3.74
CA ARG A 537 39.09 3.34 2.29
C ARG A 537 38.11 2.27 1.82
N ASP A 538 38.23 1.08 2.40
CA ASP A 538 37.37 -0.05 2.06
C ASP A 538 35.95 0.18 2.60
N VAL A 539 35.83 0.78 3.79
CA VAL A 539 34.53 1.18 4.36
C VAL A 539 33.86 2.29 3.54
N ILE A 540 34.59 3.29 3.07
CA ILE A 540 34.03 4.33 2.20
C ILE A 540 33.53 3.71 0.89
N THR A 541 34.32 2.82 0.29
CA THR A 541 33.94 2.09 -0.92
C THR A 541 32.69 1.24 -0.68
N TRP A 542 32.59 0.60 0.48
CA TRP A 542 31.42 -0.19 0.89
C TRP A 542 30.16 0.66 1.08
N ILE A 543 30.29 1.85 1.67
CA ILE A 543 29.20 2.83 1.80
C ILE A 543 28.71 3.30 0.42
N GLU A 544 29.63 3.66 -0.48
CA GLU A 544 29.32 4.14 -1.83
C GLU A 544 28.62 3.07 -2.67
N ASN A 545 29.09 1.83 -2.59
CA ASN A 545 28.47 0.68 -3.28
C ASN A 545 27.06 0.36 -2.77
N SER A 546 26.71 0.81 -1.56
CA SER A 546 25.40 0.59 -0.93
C SER A 546 24.42 1.75 -1.13
N GLU A 547 24.73 2.70 -2.04
CA GLU A 547 23.97 3.94 -2.28
C GLU A 547 23.75 4.81 -1.02
N LEU A 548 24.60 4.66 0.00
CA LEU A 548 24.55 5.47 1.21
C LEU A 548 25.38 6.75 1.05
N SER A 549 24.96 7.81 1.75
CA SER A 549 25.73 9.07 1.77
C SER A 549 27.01 8.89 2.60
N SER A 550 28.15 9.38 2.11
CA SER A 550 29.41 9.41 2.87
C SER A 550 29.30 10.14 4.22
N ALA A 551 28.28 10.99 4.38
CA ALA A 551 27.93 11.61 5.66
C ALA A 551 27.50 10.63 6.75
N CYS A 552 27.26 9.34 6.43
CA CYS A 552 26.93 8.29 7.41
C CYS A 552 28.16 7.63 8.04
N HIS A 553 29.35 7.90 7.51
CA HIS A 553 30.59 7.26 7.95
C HIS A 553 30.90 7.51 9.45
N PRO A 554 30.76 8.73 10.00
CA PRO A 554 30.98 8.94 11.43
C PRO A 554 30.01 8.13 12.31
N GLN A 555 28.74 7.98 11.90
CA GLN A 555 27.74 7.19 12.63
C GLN A 555 28.06 5.69 12.56
N LEU A 556 28.55 5.21 11.41
CA LEU A 556 29.00 3.84 11.26
C LEU A 556 30.20 3.55 12.19
N VAL A 557 31.20 4.43 12.21
CA VAL A 557 32.37 4.32 13.10
C VAL A 557 31.93 4.35 14.56
N LEU A 558 31.05 5.27 14.94
CA LEU A 558 30.52 5.35 16.30
C LEU A 558 29.84 4.04 16.73
N ARG A 559 29.04 3.43 15.85
CA ARG A 559 28.36 2.15 16.14
C ARG A 559 29.30 0.97 16.26
N LEU A 560 30.22 0.83 15.32
CA LEU A 560 31.26 -0.20 15.37
C LEU A 560 32.13 -0.05 16.63
N PHE A 561 32.46 1.18 17.00
CA PHE A 561 33.22 1.47 18.21
C PHE A 561 32.44 1.11 19.49
N VAL A 562 31.16 1.48 19.58
CA VAL A 562 30.28 1.06 20.69
C VAL A 562 30.13 -0.45 20.76
N ALA A 563 29.98 -1.12 19.60
CA ALA A 563 29.95 -2.58 19.51
C ALA A 563 31.25 -3.20 20.05
N LEU A 564 32.42 -2.63 19.72
CA LEU A 564 33.71 -3.08 20.27
C LEU A 564 33.81 -2.86 21.79
N CYS A 565 33.36 -1.72 22.30
CA CYS A 565 33.30 -1.47 23.74
C CYS A 565 32.43 -2.52 24.46
N LEU A 566 31.27 -2.87 23.89
CA LEU A 566 30.40 -3.92 24.42
C LEU A 566 31.04 -5.31 24.33
N LEU A 567 31.79 -5.60 23.27
CA LEU A 567 32.59 -6.83 23.16
C LEU A 567 33.65 -6.90 24.27
N CYS A 568 34.36 -5.80 24.53
CA CYS A 568 35.37 -5.70 25.60
C CYS A 568 34.74 -5.91 26.98
N ALA A 569 33.59 -5.26 27.24
CA ALA A 569 32.86 -5.40 28.49
C ALA A 569 32.36 -6.83 28.71
N ASN A 570 31.73 -7.45 27.70
CA ASN A 570 31.16 -8.79 27.85
C ASN A 570 32.23 -9.90 27.94
N SER A 571 33.35 -9.75 27.23
CA SER A 571 34.41 -10.77 27.20
C SER A 571 35.47 -10.60 28.30
N GLY A 572 35.73 -9.36 28.72
CA GLY A 572 36.90 -8.98 29.50
C GLY A 572 38.19 -8.88 28.68
N ASN A 573 38.12 -9.07 27.35
CA ASN A 573 39.25 -9.09 26.43
C ASN A 573 39.25 -7.87 25.48
N TYR A 574 40.20 -7.80 24.55
CA TYR A 574 40.31 -6.78 23.49
C TYR A 574 40.52 -5.32 23.92
N TYR A 575 40.73 -5.04 25.21
CA TYR A 575 41.06 -3.69 25.68
C TYR A 575 42.36 -3.14 25.08
N GLU A 576 43.33 -3.99 24.72
CA GLU A 576 44.53 -3.58 23.99
C GLU A 576 44.18 -3.06 22.59
N LEU A 577 43.35 -3.79 21.85
CA LEU A 577 42.84 -3.38 20.53
C LEU A 577 42.03 -2.08 20.61
N LEU A 578 41.19 -1.93 21.64
CA LEU A 578 40.46 -0.70 21.90
C LEU A 578 41.40 0.48 22.19
N SER A 579 42.47 0.25 22.96
CA SER A 579 43.49 1.25 23.26
C SER A 579 44.28 1.68 22.02
N GLU A 580 44.61 0.75 21.13
CA GLU A 580 45.24 1.06 19.84
C GLU A 580 44.34 1.94 18.96
N LEU A 581 43.04 1.59 18.86
CA LEU A 581 42.06 2.36 18.09
C LEU A 581 41.85 3.77 18.67
N LEU A 582 41.88 3.92 20.00
CA LEU A 582 41.84 5.21 20.69
C LEU A 582 43.11 6.06 20.48
N GLY A 583 44.21 5.43 20.07
CA GLY A 583 45.45 6.10 19.66
C GLY A 583 45.48 6.48 18.17
N SER A 584 44.56 5.93 17.36
CA SER A 584 44.48 6.21 15.92
C SER A 584 43.73 7.51 15.65
N SER A 585 44.38 8.47 14.99
CA SER A 585 43.76 9.74 14.58
C SER A 585 42.58 9.52 13.62
N ASP A 586 42.65 8.47 12.80
CA ASP A 586 41.68 8.21 11.73
C ASP A 586 40.32 7.77 12.29
N VAL A 587 40.34 7.09 13.45
CA VAL A 587 39.14 6.65 14.17
C VAL A 587 38.65 7.76 15.12
N THR A 588 39.56 8.31 15.92
CA THR A 588 39.20 9.28 16.98
C THR A 588 38.65 10.59 16.45
N CYS A 589 39.09 11.07 15.28
CA CYS A 589 38.56 12.29 14.67
C CYS A 589 37.08 12.18 14.25
N ARG A 590 36.51 10.97 14.22
CA ARG A 590 35.11 10.70 13.83
C ARG A 590 34.20 10.40 15.02
N LEU A 591 34.76 10.18 16.20
CA LEU A 591 33.98 9.93 17.41
C LEU A 591 33.51 11.25 18.02
N PRO A 592 32.31 11.29 18.64
CA PRO A 592 31.90 12.44 19.45
C PRO A 592 32.92 12.72 20.56
N GLN A 593 33.36 13.97 20.68
CA GLN A 593 34.35 14.37 21.67
C GLN A 593 33.92 14.01 23.10
N GLU A 594 32.64 14.21 23.41
CA GLU A 594 32.05 13.87 24.71
C GLU A 594 32.16 12.39 25.08
N LEU A 595 32.15 11.50 24.08
CA LEU A 595 32.36 10.07 24.27
C LEU A 595 33.85 9.77 24.46
N TYR A 596 34.69 10.35 23.62
CA TYR A 596 36.14 10.14 23.66
C TYR A 596 36.75 10.54 25.01
N ASP A 597 36.40 11.72 25.52
CA ASP A 597 36.91 12.27 26.79
C ASP A 597 36.65 11.34 27.99
N VAL A 598 35.57 10.56 27.94
CA VAL A 598 35.22 9.59 28.99
C VAL A 598 35.93 8.26 28.74
N ILE A 599 35.86 7.74 27.52
CA ILE A 599 36.36 6.40 27.17
C ILE A 599 37.88 6.26 27.30
N GLN A 600 38.65 7.35 27.17
CA GLN A 600 40.09 7.33 27.45
C GLN A 600 40.45 6.87 28.88
N ASN A 601 39.50 6.91 29.83
CA ASN A 601 39.71 6.49 31.21
C ASN A 601 39.55 4.98 31.43
N LEU A 602 39.26 4.19 30.39
CA LEU A 602 39.15 2.73 30.49
C LEU A 602 40.49 2.10 30.90
N LYS A 603 40.43 1.15 31.83
CA LYS A 603 41.60 0.43 32.36
C LYS A 603 41.54 -1.04 31.97
N PRO A 604 42.56 -1.60 31.29
CA PRO A 604 42.60 -3.02 30.95
C PRO A 604 42.45 -3.90 32.21
N GLY A 605 41.56 -4.91 32.14
CA GLY A 605 41.41 -5.92 33.19
C GLY A 605 40.52 -5.55 34.39
N ASN A 606 39.90 -4.38 34.43
CA ASN A 606 39.00 -3.97 35.52
C ASN A 606 37.56 -3.76 35.03
N LEU A 607 36.76 -4.82 35.07
CA LEU A 607 35.40 -4.82 34.51
C LEU A 607 34.45 -3.86 35.24
N ASP A 608 34.50 -3.83 36.58
CA ASP A 608 33.55 -3.08 37.40
C ASP A 608 33.77 -1.56 37.27
N ASP A 609 35.02 -1.10 37.30
CA ASP A 609 35.34 0.32 37.07
C ASP A 609 35.04 0.74 35.62
N ASN A 610 35.30 -0.14 34.65
CA ASN A 610 35.04 0.14 33.24
C ASN A 610 33.55 0.22 32.92
N ALA A 611 32.69 -0.52 33.62
CA ALA A 611 31.25 -0.46 33.42
C ALA A 611 30.69 0.94 33.73
N GLY A 612 31.22 1.62 34.76
CA GLY A 612 30.87 3.01 35.06
C GLY A 612 31.32 4.00 33.99
N VAL A 613 32.55 3.86 33.51
CA VAL A 613 33.09 4.69 32.42
C VAL A 613 32.28 4.50 31.13
N LEU A 614 31.94 3.27 30.78
CA LEU A 614 31.10 2.96 29.62
C LEU A 614 29.70 3.53 29.78
N ALA A 615 29.08 3.39 30.95
CA ALA A 615 27.75 3.94 31.22
C ALA A 615 27.70 5.46 31.03
N GLU A 616 28.68 6.19 31.58
CA GLU A 616 28.78 7.64 31.40
C GLU A 616 28.96 8.01 29.92
N ALA A 617 29.89 7.35 29.22
CA ALA A 617 30.19 7.62 27.81
C ALA A 617 28.99 7.38 26.90
N PHE A 618 28.29 6.27 27.13
CA PHE A 618 27.15 5.83 26.35
C PHE A 618 25.93 6.74 26.56
N ARG A 619 25.73 7.22 27.79
CA ARG A 619 24.73 8.26 28.09
C ARG A 619 25.01 9.55 27.32
N LYS A 620 26.28 10.00 27.22
CA LYS A 620 26.63 11.24 26.50
C LYS A 620 26.29 11.20 25.01
N VAL A 621 26.28 10.01 24.40
CA VAL A 621 25.84 9.81 23.00
C VAL A 621 24.37 9.40 22.86
N GLY A 622 23.60 9.51 23.94
CA GLY A 622 22.17 9.22 23.95
C GLY A 622 21.82 7.74 23.77
N ASN A 623 22.74 6.82 24.07
CA ASN A 623 22.53 5.38 23.95
C ASN A 623 22.90 4.68 25.26
N PRO A 624 22.06 4.75 26.30
CA PRO A 624 22.43 4.33 27.66
C PRO A 624 22.80 2.84 27.73
N LEU A 625 23.85 2.54 28.50
CA LEU A 625 24.31 1.16 28.72
C LEU A 625 23.25 0.34 29.47
N VAL A 626 22.94 -0.86 28.98
CA VAL A 626 22.04 -1.80 29.66
C VAL A 626 22.86 -2.89 30.34
N ILE A 627 22.69 -3.05 31.65
CA ILE A 627 23.33 -4.10 32.46
C ILE A 627 22.28 -5.13 32.85
N VAL A 628 22.57 -6.39 32.55
CA VAL A 628 21.62 -7.50 32.67
C VAL A 628 22.12 -8.51 33.72
N SER A 629 21.31 -8.81 34.76
CA SER A 629 21.64 -9.80 35.78
C SER A 629 20.91 -11.13 35.57
N SER A 630 21.63 -12.25 35.56
CA SER A 630 21.06 -13.58 35.21
C SER A 630 21.11 -14.65 36.31
N SER A 631 21.66 -14.38 37.50
CA SER A 631 21.98 -15.46 38.46
C SER A 631 22.02 -15.09 39.96
N GLY A 632 21.25 -14.10 40.42
CA GLY A 632 21.07 -13.78 41.85
C GLY A 632 22.34 -13.31 42.58
N ARG A 633 23.50 -13.40 41.91
CA ARG A 633 24.71 -12.68 42.26
C ARG A 633 24.46 -11.23 41.88
N LYS A 634 24.46 -10.37 42.90
CA LYS A 634 24.65 -8.94 42.76
C LYS A 634 25.90 -8.71 41.93
N CYS A 635 25.74 -8.53 40.62
CA CYS A 635 26.80 -8.01 39.75
C CYS A 635 26.80 -6.51 40.00
N CYS A 636 27.67 -6.09 40.93
CA CYS A 636 27.62 -4.80 41.62
C CYS A 636 26.26 -4.54 42.31
N THR A 637 26.22 -3.73 43.36
CA THR A 637 24.89 -3.35 43.87
C THR A 637 24.27 -2.41 42.82
N ALA A 638 22.99 -2.61 42.48
CA ALA A 638 22.22 -1.81 41.52
C ALA A 638 22.15 -0.29 41.85
N SER A 639 22.89 0.17 42.86
CA SER A 639 23.06 1.55 43.32
C SER A 639 24.41 2.20 42.95
N GLU A 640 25.37 1.47 42.35
CA GLU A 640 26.76 1.96 42.23
C GLU A 640 27.14 2.52 40.86
N ILE A 641 26.57 2.04 39.75
CA ILE A 641 26.87 2.57 38.42
C ILE A 641 25.80 3.58 38.03
N GLN A 642 26.12 4.86 38.22
CA GLN A 642 25.32 5.96 37.68
C GLN A 642 25.26 5.82 36.15
N ASP A 643 24.12 6.17 35.54
CA ASP A 643 23.92 6.25 34.08
C ASP A 643 23.70 4.95 33.30
N ALA A 644 23.66 3.80 33.98
CA ALA A 644 23.26 2.52 33.38
C ALA A 644 21.78 2.18 33.65
N VAL A 645 21.15 1.49 32.70
CA VAL A 645 19.83 0.88 32.85
C VAL A 645 20.00 -0.57 33.31
N PHE A 646 19.47 -0.90 34.47
CA PHE A 646 19.56 -2.25 35.03
C PHE A 646 18.31 -3.08 34.70
N VAL A 647 18.52 -4.31 34.22
CA VAL A 647 17.45 -5.27 33.99
C VAL A 647 17.74 -6.61 34.66
N ASP A 648 16.84 -7.01 35.57
CA ASP A 648 16.93 -8.29 36.26
C ASP A 648 16.12 -9.38 35.54
N LEU A 649 16.82 -10.42 35.09
CA LEU A 649 16.24 -11.55 34.38
C LEU A 649 15.69 -12.65 35.30
N GLU A 650 15.88 -12.60 36.62
CA GLU A 650 15.34 -13.64 37.52
C GLU A 650 13.83 -13.56 37.73
N VAL A 651 13.22 -12.42 37.38
CA VAL A 651 11.76 -12.32 37.32
C VAL A 651 11.30 -13.17 36.12
N HIS A 652 10.48 -14.20 36.35
CA HIS A 652 10.00 -15.13 35.29
C HIS A 652 9.35 -14.44 34.07
N GLN A 653 8.98 -13.16 34.17
CA GLN A 653 8.48 -12.35 33.05
C GLN A 653 9.53 -11.42 32.42
N GLY A 654 10.67 -11.18 33.07
CA GLY A 654 11.72 -10.26 32.63
C GLY A 654 12.47 -10.78 31.40
N ARG A 655 12.79 -12.08 31.34
CA ARG A 655 13.49 -12.70 30.19
C ARG A 655 12.67 -12.65 28.91
N GLU A 656 11.42 -13.08 28.97
CA GLU A 656 10.52 -13.11 27.82
C GLU A 656 10.17 -11.70 27.35
N LYS A 657 9.88 -10.78 28.28
CA LYS A 657 9.63 -9.38 27.94
C LYS A 657 10.86 -8.72 27.35
N LEU A 658 12.06 -8.99 27.87
CA LEU A 658 13.30 -8.42 27.36
C LEU A 658 13.59 -8.91 25.93
N ILE A 659 13.48 -10.21 25.64
CA ILE A 659 13.62 -10.72 24.27
C ILE A 659 12.59 -10.06 23.34
N ASN A 660 11.32 -10.01 23.74
CA ASN A 660 10.28 -9.36 22.94
C ASN A 660 10.50 -7.84 22.75
N ILE A 661 11.07 -7.14 23.73
CA ILE A 661 11.40 -5.72 23.64
C ILE A 661 12.66 -5.49 22.81
N MET A 662 13.66 -6.37 22.92
CA MET A 662 14.93 -6.25 22.21
C MET A 662 14.79 -6.54 20.72
N PHE A 663 13.87 -7.42 20.32
CA PHE A 663 13.56 -7.70 18.92
C PHE A 663 12.30 -6.93 18.40
N ARG A 664 11.79 -5.98 19.20
CA ARG A 664 10.90 -4.87 18.75
C ARG A 664 11.72 -3.73 18.12
#